data_AF-A0A926V1W6-F1
#
_entry.id   AF-A0A926V1W6-F1
#
_cell.length_a   1.000
_cell.length_b   1.000
_cell.length_c   1.000
_cell.angle_alpha   90.00
_cell.angle_beta   90.00
_cell.angle_gamma   90.00
#
_symmetry.space_group_name_H-M   'P 1'
#
loop_
_entity.id
_entity.type
_entity.pdbx_description
1 polymer ?
#
loop_
_entity_poly.entity_id
_entity_poly.type
_entity_poly.pdbx_seq_one_letter_code
_entity_poly.pdbx_strand_id
1 'polypeptide(L)'
;MSDSINTPKRRPILALLIVLVSVVLLAYNIKLTFPTKAPDLKNTFTPVTQAPPSQVGSFDILGRVVSAEEADVLRQTEAGRVQLAPEQGALAITDDLIELGRDAFYRETFGNEYFFTDVVGAIAGPINPISMGKAILALKGQPTTNLQIKLDQDVTVGGRNFPAGTVLNTGLDVPKGSLLPLGMIAHKEGAKLRVGLSCAVCHSTVDAETGRVLEGAPNSDLDSGLLQAFATNSAAMFRQTGVNPLTVGLGDRSYINGFGQTVKLPDAKALEDAVDAQLLAWAPGNFDSSPDNVNNPAQIPSSYTHDTYPYGWSGFASVGWFHGLTTLNNNVHAVNSDPTTGAYFSKYLLGMDQETMLGTMLQNAADSRFRLPDGAKPSEFFEKGDPTPGTPGLNQVVRMPGFPKGSVFILDGLVANSPGKPFASQVNGMSAYQNTLAPPPYPFEVEPDTLKQGAAVFANANCAQCHSGRYFTNHDVIPIEEVKSQPSRATALAKLPPAMVPPETYPANIRVPLPTEPKILSVPTDITPEQNQELAYAFNSNGGYKVQNLVGLYVTAPYLHDGGAAATATALQQDADGSYSVANPDEIGLAGTLVQNRKPDPEASLRVLLDRNLRQVAVTANRQNPDLQMIHADGSGHEYWVDARAGFSPEDQTALIQFLLAIDDEPTILPEAVRVEADRPESSAVSVSGLLN
;
A
#
# COMPACT_ATOMS: atom_id res chain seq x y z
N MET A 1 44.28 -34.64 -67.21
CA MET A 1 43.21 -35.06 -66.30
C MET A 1 43.66 -34.80 -64.87
N SER A 2 43.09 -33.79 -64.23
CA SER A 2 43.20 -33.50 -62.80
C SER A 2 41.86 -32.82 -62.46
N ASP A 3 40.91 -33.61 -61.96
CA ASP A 3 39.59 -33.12 -61.60
C ASP A 3 39.62 -32.57 -60.17
N SER A 4 39.34 -31.28 -60.06
CA SER A 4 39.11 -30.59 -58.79
C SER A 4 37.65 -30.81 -58.35
N ILE A 5 37.46 -31.65 -57.34
CA ILE A 5 36.15 -31.77 -56.68
C ILE A 5 36.02 -30.61 -55.68
N ASN A 6 35.25 -29.62 -56.13
CA ASN A 6 34.79 -28.45 -55.39
C ASN A 6 34.00 -28.90 -54.15
N THR A 7 34.55 -28.75 -52.94
CA THR A 7 33.85 -29.02 -51.68
C THR A 7 32.96 -27.81 -51.32
N PRO A 8 31.64 -27.99 -51.12
CA PRO A 8 30.72 -26.87 -51.05
C PRO A 8 30.69 -26.25 -49.64
N LYS A 9 30.78 -24.91 -49.58
CA LYS A 9 30.08 -23.90 -48.73
C LYS A 9 29.43 -24.27 -47.37
N ARG A 10 29.72 -25.41 -46.72
CA ARG A 10 29.02 -25.88 -45.50
C ARG A 10 29.66 -25.39 -44.19
N ARG A 11 30.96 -25.13 -44.17
CA ARG A 11 31.68 -24.58 -43.00
C ARG A 11 31.16 -23.22 -42.52
N PRO A 12 30.89 -22.21 -43.39
CA PRO A 12 30.35 -20.93 -42.93
C PRO A 12 28.89 -21.05 -42.44
N ILE A 13 28.08 -21.92 -43.05
CA ILE A 13 26.69 -22.17 -42.62
C ILE A 13 26.65 -22.86 -41.24
N LEU A 14 27.52 -23.85 -41.02
CA LEU A 14 27.64 -24.51 -39.73
C LEU A 14 28.17 -23.57 -38.64
N ALA A 15 29.15 -22.72 -38.97
CA ALA A 15 29.64 -21.70 -38.05
C ALA A 15 28.55 -20.68 -37.70
N LEU A 16 27.76 -20.23 -38.69
CA LEU A 16 26.63 -19.34 -38.48
C LEU A 16 25.55 -19.99 -37.60
N LEU A 17 25.22 -21.27 -37.83
CA LEU A 17 24.26 -22.02 -37.02
C LEU A 17 24.75 -22.21 -35.59
N ILE A 18 26.03 -22.51 -35.38
CA ILE A 18 26.62 -22.60 -34.04
C ILE A 18 26.54 -21.24 -33.35
N VAL A 19 26.91 -20.16 -34.02
CA VAL A 19 26.79 -18.81 -33.46
C VAL A 19 25.33 -18.48 -33.14
N LEU A 20 24.38 -18.80 -34.01
CA LEU A 20 22.96 -18.53 -33.79
C LEU A 20 22.41 -19.34 -32.61
N VAL A 21 22.75 -20.63 -32.53
CA VAL A 21 22.39 -21.51 -31.40
C VAL A 21 23.04 -21.02 -30.11
N SER A 22 24.32 -20.65 -30.14
CA SER A 22 25.03 -20.07 -29.00
C SER A 22 24.39 -18.76 -28.55
N VAL A 23 24.00 -17.88 -29.47
CA VAL A 23 23.30 -16.61 -29.16
C VAL A 23 21.91 -16.89 -28.59
N VAL A 24 21.16 -17.85 -29.13
CA VAL A 24 19.85 -18.25 -28.60
C VAL A 24 19.98 -18.87 -27.21
N LEU A 25 20.97 -19.73 -27.00
CA LEU A 25 21.26 -20.32 -25.69
C LEU A 25 21.74 -19.26 -24.70
N LEU A 26 22.58 -18.31 -25.12
CA LEU A 26 22.99 -17.19 -24.27
C LEU A 26 21.76 -16.36 -23.89
N ALA A 27 20.94 -15.97 -24.86
CA ALA A 27 19.72 -15.20 -24.67
C ALA A 27 18.68 -15.92 -23.79
N TYR A 28 18.62 -17.24 -23.85
CA TYR A 28 17.76 -18.06 -22.98
C TYR A 28 18.22 -18.04 -21.52
N ASN A 29 19.52 -17.94 -21.27
CA ASN A 29 20.07 -17.91 -19.90
C ASN A 29 20.15 -16.50 -19.30
N ILE A 30 19.79 -15.45 -20.04
CA ILE A 30 19.75 -14.08 -19.50
C ILE A 30 18.47 -13.90 -18.68
N LYS A 31 18.65 -13.54 -17.40
CA LYS A 31 17.56 -13.03 -16.56
C LYS A 31 17.27 -11.59 -16.92
N LEU A 32 16.01 -11.27 -17.24
CA LEU A 32 15.59 -9.92 -17.61
C LEU A 32 14.50 -9.44 -16.66
N THR A 33 14.59 -8.18 -16.25
CA THR A 33 13.57 -7.52 -15.42
C THR A 33 13.10 -6.25 -16.13
N PHE A 34 11.79 -6.05 -16.23
CA PHE A 34 11.17 -4.88 -16.83
C PHE A 34 10.08 -4.30 -15.93
N PRO A 35 9.94 -2.96 -15.84
CA PRO A 35 10.79 -1.95 -16.46
C PRO A 35 12.20 -1.91 -15.82
N THR A 36 13.18 -1.40 -16.57
CA THR A 36 14.60 -1.34 -16.13
C THR A 36 14.94 -0.10 -15.32
N LYS A 37 14.00 0.85 -15.19
CA LYS A 37 14.14 2.10 -14.42
C LYS A 37 12.77 2.63 -14.02
N ALA A 38 12.73 3.42 -12.96
CA ALA A 38 11.57 4.24 -12.61
C ALA A 38 11.19 5.20 -13.76
N PRO A 39 9.95 5.74 -13.78
CA PRO A 39 9.55 6.76 -14.75
C PRO A 39 10.55 7.92 -14.82
N ASP A 40 10.78 8.45 -16.02
CA ASP A 40 11.58 9.66 -16.21
C ASP A 40 10.84 10.86 -15.60
N LEU A 41 11.50 11.70 -14.81
CA LEU A 41 10.87 12.83 -14.10
C LEU A 41 10.14 13.79 -15.05
N LYS A 42 10.59 13.94 -16.29
CA LYS A 42 9.88 14.78 -17.28
C LYS A 42 8.50 14.25 -17.67
N ASN A 43 8.24 12.98 -17.38
CA ASN A 43 6.96 12.29 -17.61
C ASN A 43 6.14 12.19 -16.31
N THR A 44 6.55 12.86 -15.22
CA THR A 44 5.81 12.93 -13.97
C THR A 44 5.35 14.37 -13.71
N PHE A 45 4.52 14.57 -12.68
CA PHE A 45 4.18 15.91 -12.18
C PHE A 45 5.24 16.50 -11.25
N THR A 46 6.18 15.71 -10.75
CA THR A 46 7.23 16.12 -9.81
C THR A 46 7.97 17.41 -10.20
N PRO A 47 8.31 17.68 -11.48
CA PRO A 47 8.97 18.95 -11.85
C PRO A 47 8.10 20.21 -11.73
N VAL A 48 6.78 20.05 -11.54
CA VAL A 48 5.81 21.16 -11.42
C VAL A 48 5.07 21.16 -10.08
N THR A 49 5.45 20.28 -9.15
CA THR A 49 4.94 20.26 -7.77
C THR A 49 5.82 21.11 -6.86
N GLN A 50 5.26 21.67 -5.80
CA GLN A 50 6.04 22.33 -4.75
C GLN A 50 6.52 21.27 -3.76
N ALA A 51 7.80 20.92 -3.80
CA ALA A 51 8.33 19.88 -2.91
C ALA A 51 8.35 20.33 -1.43
N PRO A 52 8.23 19.39 -0.48
CA PRO A 52 8.45 19.68 0.93
C PRO A 52 9.90 20.17 1.18
N PRO A 53 10.18 20.78 2.35
CA PRO A 53 11.53 21.16 2.73
C PRO A 53 12.51 19.99 2.62
N SER A 54 13.66 20.22 1.97
CA SER A 54 14.66 19.17 1.79
C SER A 54 15.20 18.70 3.13
N GLN A 55 15.24 17.38 3.32
CA GLN A 55 15.84 16.72 4.47
C GLN A 55 17.28 16.28 4.20
N VAL A 56 17.85 16.59 3.03
CA VAL A 56 19.22 16.20 2.67
C VAL A 56 20.23 16.85 3.61
N GLY A 57 21.11 16.03 4.19
CA GLY A 57 22.08 16.46 5.19
C GLY A 57 21.64 16.24 6.64
N SER A 58 20.34 16.07 6.88
CA SER A 58 19.78 15.67 8.18
C SER A 58 20.04 14.18 8.46
N PHE A 59 19.80 13.78 9.72
CA PHE A 59 19.83 12.38 10.15
C PHE A 59 18.49 11.99 10.77
N ASP A 60 18.08 10.74 10.52
CA ASP A 60 17.06 10.08 11.34
C ASP A 60 17.73 9.09 12.29
N ILE A 61 17.54 9.26 13.59
CA ILE A 61 18.05 8.38 14.64
C ILE A 61 16.88 7.60 15.24
N LEU A 62 16.51 6.51 14.56
CA LEU A 62 15.41 5.61 14.96
C LEU A 62 14.09 6.37 15.22
N GLY A 63 13.78 7.32 14.36
CA GLY A 63 12.57 8.12 14.35
C GLY A 63 12.71 9.54 14.91
N ARG A 64 13.87 9.88 15.51
CA ARG A 64 14.18 11.26 15.90
C ARG A 64 14.99 11.94 14.80
N VAL A 65 14.46 13.05 14.29
CA VAL A 65 15.15 13.86 13.28
C VAL A 65 16.19 14.75 13.96
N VAL A 66 17.38 14.80 13.38
CA VAL A 66 18.43 15.78 13.68
C VAL A 66 18.63 16.59 12.41
N SER A 67 18.35 17.89 12.46
CA SER A 67 18.44 18.77 11.28
C SER A 67 19.87 18.83 10.73
N ALA A 68 20.03 19.27 9.48
CA ALA A 68 21.35 19.46 8.89
C ALA A 68 22.23 20.42 9.72
N GLU A 69 21.65 21.51 10.22
CA GLU A 69 22.33 22.49 11.08
C GLU A 69 22.74 21.89 12.43
N GLU A 70 21.84 21.13 13.07
CA GLU A 70 22.16 20.45 14.33
C GLU A 70 23.24 19.38 14.11
N ALA A 71 23.17 18.62 13.02
CA ALA A 71 24.16 17.62 12.67
C ALA A 71 25.55 18.24 12.46
N ASP A 72 25.62 19.43 11.84
CA ASP A 72 26.88 20.17 11.66
C ASP A 72 27.50 20.63 12.99
N VAL A 73 26.67 20.97 13.98
CA VAL A 73 27.14 21.27 15.35
C VAL A 73 27.64 19.99 16.04
N LEU A 74 26.86 18.91 16.00
CA LEU A 74 27.20 17.63 16.64
C LEU A 74 28.52 17.05 16.10
N ARG A 75 28.76 17.14 14.79
CA ARG A 75 29.99 16.65 14.13
C ARG A 75 31.29 17.28 14.65
N GLN A 76 31.21 18.46 15.27
CA GLN A 76 32.37 19.16 15.83
C GLN A 76 32.92 18.50 17.09
N THR A 77 32.12 17.67 17.76
CA THR A 77 32.50 16.98 19.00
C THR A 77 32.63 15.48 18.78
N GLU A 78 33.44 14.80 19.60
CA GLU A 78 33.54 13.33 19.53
C GLU A 78 32.23 12.67 19.94
N ALA A 79 31.58 13.16 21.00
CA ALA A 79 30.30 12.63 21.46
C ALA A 79 29.21 12.76 20.39
N GLY A 80 29.11 13.91 19.72
CA GLY A 80 28.15 14.10 18.63
C GLY A 80 28.45 13.23 17.40
N ARG A 81 29.73 12.99 17.06
CA ARG A 81 30.08 12.01 16.01
C ARG A 81 29.65 10.59 16.37
N VAL A 82 29.79 10.18 17.64
CA VAL A 82 29.30 8.88 18.11
C VAL A 82 27.78 8.82 18.02
N GLN A 83 27.07 9.88 18.38
CA GLN A 83 25.61 9.95 18.29
C GLN A 83 25.11 9.82 16.84
N LEU A 84 25.80 10.43 15.88
CA LEU A 84 25.47 10.37 14.45
C LEU A 84 26.01 9.10 13.75
N ALA A 85 26.61 8.16 14.49
CA ALA A 85 27.15 6.95 13.92
C ALA A 85 26.01 5.94 13.61
N PRO A 86 26.07 5.21 12.49
CA PRO A 86 25.10 4.16 12.16
C PRO A 86 24.95 3.09 13.26
N GLU A 87 26.03 2.86 14.03
CA GLU A 87 26.04 1.96 15.17
C GLU A 87 25.12 2.42 16.30
N GLN A 88 24.65 3.67 16.31
CA GLN A 88 23.63 4.18 17.24
C GLN A 88 22.23 4.24 16.60
N GLY A 89 22.07 3.68 15.40
CA GLY A 89 20.83 3.73 14.65
C GLY A 89 20.64 5.01 13.84
N ALA A 90 21.66 5.86 13.75
CA ALA A 90 21.62 7.07 12.92
C ALA A 90 21.67 6.71 11.42
N LEU A 91 20.78 7.31 10.65
CA LEU A 91 20.67 7.17 9.20
C LEU A 91 20.79 8.55 8.58
N ALA A 92 21.86 8.80 7.82
CA ALA A 92 22.00 10.03 7.06
C ALA A 92 21.00 10.06 5.89
N ILE A 93 20.30 11.18 5.74
CA ILE A 93 19.42 11.42 4.60
C ILE A 93 20.25 12.07 3.48
N THR A 94 20.42 11.35 2.38
CA THR A 94 21.26 11.74 1.24
C THR A 94 20.50 11.59 -0.07
N ASP A 95 20.97 12.25 -1.13
CA ASP A 95 20.44 12.07 -2.48
C ASP A 95 20.51 10.60 -2.91
N ASP A 96 21.62 9.90 -2.64
CA ASP A 96 21.77 8.46 -2.94
C ASP A 96 20.70 7.59 -2.26
N LEU A 97 20.31 7.94 -1.02
CA LEU A 97 19.26 7.21 -0.29
C LEU A 97 17.88 7.46 -0.91
N ILE A 98 17.60 8.71 -1.30
CA ILE A 98 16.36 9.11 -1.97
C ILE A 98 16.27 8.44 -3.35
N GLU A 99 17.36 8.42 -4.13
CA GLU A 99 17.42 7.76 -5.44
C GLU A 99 17.23 6.25 -5.32
N LEU A 100 17.89 5.61 -4.33
CA LEU A 100 17.66 4.20 -4.00
C LEU A 100 16.19 3.95 -3.65
N GLY A 101 15.61 4.85 -2.86
CA GLY A 101 14.22 4.83 -2.47
C GLY A 101 13.25 4.90 -3.64
N ARG A 102 13.47 5.85 -4.54
CA ARG A 102 12.65 6.00 -5.75
C ARG A 102 12.76 4.78 -6.65
N ASP A 103 13.96 4.24 -6.86
CA ASP A 103 14.10 3.01 -7.66
C ASP A 103 13.38 1.83 -7.00
N ALA A 104 13.53 1.66 -5.68
CA ALA A 104 12.86 0.62 -4.93
C ALA A 104 11.32 0.75 -4.98
N PHE A 105 10.80 1.96 -4.75
CA PHE A 105 9.37 2.26 -4.79
C PHE A 105 8.70 1.84 -6.10
N TYR A 106 9.40 2.06 -7.24
CA TYR A 106 8.88 1.71 -8.56
C TYR A 106 9.18 0.30 -9.02
N ARG A 107 10.24 -0.36 -8.52
CA ARG A 107 10.75 -1.59 -9.14
C ARG A 107 11.05 -2.74 -8.21
N GLU A 108 11.22 -2.50 -6.92
CA GLU A 108 11.55 -3.57 -6.00
C GLU A 108 10.30 -4.39 -5.66
N THR A 109 10.42 -5.70 -5.79
CA THR A 109 9.36 -6.68 -5.48
C THR A 109 9.73 -7.52 -4.26
N PHE A 110 11.01 -7.51 -3.84
CA PHE A 110 11.54 -8.37 -2.79
C PHE A 110 11.21 -9.85 -2.97
N GLY A 111 11.04 -10.33 -4.21
CA GLY A 111 10.70 -11.73 -4.49
C GLY A 111 9.19 -12.05 -4.51
N ASN A 112 8.30 -11.06 -4.30
CA ASN A 112 6.86 -11.33 -4.27
C ASN A 112 6.32 -11.87 -5.61
N GLU A 113 7.08 -11.77 -6.71
CA GLU A 113 6.74 -12.39 -7.98
C GLU A 113 6.64 -13.92 -7.89
N TYR A 114 7.35 -14.56 -6.95
CA TYR A 114 7.19 -16.00 -6.70
C TYR A 114 5.84 -16.29 -6.06
N PHE A 115 5.44 -15.52 -5.05
CA PHE A 115 4.15 -15.72 -4.40
C PHE A 115 2.99 -15.41 -5.36
N PHE A 116 2.95 -14.21 -5.97
CA PHE A 116 1.85 -13.81 -6.84
C PHE A 116 1.75 -14.66 -8.12
N THR A 117 2.86 -15.02 -8.76
CA THR A 117 2.80 -15.81 -9.99
C THR A 117 2.72 -17.31 -9.73
N ASP A 118 3.59 -17.84 -8.86
CA ASP A 118 3.77 -19.29 -8.74
C ASP A 118 2.86 -19.92 -7.68
N VAL A 119 2.45 -19.18 -6.65
CA VAL A 119 1.49 -19.67 -5.63
C VAL A 119 0.07 -19.24 -5.97
N VAL A 120 -0.21 -17.94 -6.04
CA VAL A 120 -1.56 -17.39 -6.28
C VAL A 120 -2.01 -17.67 -7.73
N GLY A 121 -1.10 -17.58 -8.70
CA GLY A 121 -1.45 -17.70 -10.12
C GLY A 121 -2.15 -16.46 -10.66
N ALA A 122 -1.73 -15.27 -10.23
CA ALA A 122 -2.29 -13.98 -10.63
C ALA A 122 -2.26 -13.72 -12.15
N ILE A 123 -1.44 -14.47 -12.89
CA ILE A 123 -1.33 -14.40 -14.35
C ILE A 123 -1.70 -15.71 -15.06
N ALA A 124 -2.23 -16.69 -14.32
CA ALA A 124 -2.60 -18.01 -14.81
C ALA A 124 -4.11 -18.16 -15.03
N GLY A 125 -4.91 -17.18 -14.60
CA GLY A 125 -6.35 -17.14 -14.76
C GLY A 125 -6.81 -16.47 -16.07
N PRO A 126 -8.09 -16.03 -16.12
CA PRO A 126 -8.63 -15.28 -17.26
C PRO A 126 -7.93 -13.94 -17.51
N ILE A 127 -7.43 -13.31 -16.44
CA ILE A 127 -6.51 -12.18 -16.50
C ILE A 127 -5.09 -12.74 -16.58
N ASN A 128 -4.43 -12.55 -17.72
CA ASN A 128 -3.12 -13.14 -18.02
C ASN A 128 -2.32 -12.25 -19.00
N PRO A 129 -1.05 -12.54 -19.31
CA PRO A 129 -0.22 -11.67 -20.13
C PRO A 129 -0.75 -11.47 -21.56
N ILE A 130 -1.53 -12.43 -22.08
CA ILE A 130 -2.13 -12.33 -23.42
C ILE A 130 -3.33 -11.38 -23.38
N SER A 131 -4.27 -11.56 -22.43
CA SER A 131 -5.45 -10.69 -22.33
C SER A 131 -5.05 -9.25 -21.94
N MET A 132 -4.10 -9.11 -21.02
CA MET A 132 -3.50 -7.81 -20.66
C MET A 132 -2.75 -7.17 -21.82
N GLY A 133 -1.90 -7.92 -22.54
CA GLY A 133 -1.19 -7.42 -23.71
C GLY A 133 -2.13 -6.97 -24.83
N LYS A 134 -3.24 -7.69 -25.07
CA LYS A 134 -4.29 -7.27 -26.01
C LYS A 134 -4.95 -5.96 -25.57
N ALA A 135 -5.27 -5.83 -24.29
CA ALA A 135 -5.85 -4.61 -23.73
C ALA A 135 -4.91 -3.40 -23.88
N ILE A 136 -3.63 -3.55 -23.53
CA ILE A 136 -2.62 -2.49 -23.66
C ILE A 136 -2.41 -2.10 -25.13
N LEU A 137 -2.33 -3.06 -26.04
CA LEU A 137 -2.23 -2.79 -27.48
C LEU A 137 -3.46 -2.03 -28.01
N ALA A 138 -4.66 -2.29 -27.46
CA ALA A 138 -5.88 -1.59 -27.83
C ALA A 138 -5.86 -0.10 -27.44
N LEU A 139 -5.08 0.29 -26.43
CA LEU A 139 -4.85 1.68 -26.06
C LEU A 139 -4.08 2.46 -27.13
N LYS A 140 -3.39 1.78 -28.06
CA LYS A 140 -2.58 2.42 -29.12
C LYS A 140 -1.57 3.44 -28.57
N GLY A 141 -1.00 3.14 -27.41
CA GLY A 141 -0.03 3.98 -26.70
C GLY A 141 -0.62 5.15 -25.92
N GLN A 142 -1.95 5.30 -25.87
CA GLN A 142 -2.61 6.26 -24.98
C GLN A 142 -2.56 5.78 -23.52
N PRO A 143 -2.53 6.70 -22.55
CA PRO A 143 -2.61 6.35 -21.15
C PRO A 143 -4.02 5.87 -20.75
N THR A 144 -4.13 5.22 -19.61
CA THR A 144 -5.41 4.94 -18.93
C THR A 144 -5.18 4.81 -17.43
N THR A 145 -6.17 5.17 -16.62
CA THR A 145 -6.24 4.84 -15.18
C THR A 145 -6.95 3.52 -14.91
N ASN A 146 -7.50 2.89 -15.95
CA ASN A 146 -8.28 1.69 -15.79
C ASN A 146 -8.17 0.82 -17.03
N LEU A 147 -7.15 -0.03 -17.05
CA LEU A 147 -6.96 -0.99 -18.11
C LEU A 147 -8.14 -1.97 -18.15
N GLN A 148 -9.00 -1.82 -19.16
CA GLN A 148 -10.16 -2.68 -19.34
C GLN A 148 -9.80 -3.99 -20.04
N ILE A 149 -10.12 -5.13 -19.43
CA ILE A 149 -9.84 -6.46 -19.97
C ILE A 149 -11.14 -7.14 -20.37
N LYS A 150 -11.26 -7.49 -21.65
CA LYS A 150 -12.43 -8.23 -22.17
C LYS A 150 -12.22 -9.74 -22.03
N LEU A 151 -13.14 -10.42 -21.36
CA LEU A 151 -13.15 -11.87 -21.25
C LEU A 151 -13.41 -12.54 -22.59
N ASP A 152 -12.71 -13.64 -22.86
CA ASP A 152 -12.84 -14.44 -24.09
C ASP A 152 -13.76 -15.66 -23.94
N GLN A 153 -14.08 -16.03 -22.70
CA GLN A 153 -14.95 -17.16 -22.36
C GLN A 153 -15.83 -16.84 -21.15
N ASP A 154 -16.86 -17.65 -20.93
CA ASP A 154 -17.66 -17.61 -19.71
C ASP A 154 -16.78 -18.04 -18.51
N VAL A 155 -16.84 -17.28 -17.43
CA VAL A 155 -16.10 -17.55 -16.18
C VAL A 155 -17.07 -17.45 -15.01
N THR A 156 -16.97 -18.38 -14.06
CA THR A 156 -17.63 -18.27 -12.77
C THR A 156 -16.57 -18.05 -11.70
N VAL A 157 -16.69 -16.97 -10.94
CA VAL A 157 -15.76 -16.58 -9.86
C VAL A 157 -16.58 -16.18 -8.65
N GLY A 158 -16.29 -16.75 -7.47
CA GLY A 158 -17.01 -16.41 -6.23
C GLY A 158 -18.53 -16.59 -6.30
N GLY A 159 -19.01 -17.56 -7.09
CA GLY A 159 -20.44 -17.78 -7.34
C GLY A 159 -21.11 -16.77 -8.30
N ARG A 160 -20.37 -15.79 -8.83
CA ARG A 160 -20.86 -14.83 -9.85
C ARG A 160 -20.49 -15.32 -11.25
N ASN A 161 -21.41 -15.19 -12.20
CA ASN A 161 -21.19 -15.57 -13.59
C ASN A 161 -20.82 -14.36 -14.44
N PHE A 162 -19.71 -14.46 -15.15
CA PHE A 162 -19.20 -13.45 -16.08
C PHE A 162 -19.21 -14.04 -17.49
N PRO A 163 -20.19 -13.68 -18.33
CA PRO A 163 -20.25 -14.17 -19.71
C PRO A 163 -19.05 -13.73 -20.54
N ALA A 164 -18.71 -14.51 -21.56
CA ALA A 164 -17.74 -14.14 -22.59
C ALA A 164 -18.07 -12.76 -23.17
N GLY A 165 -17.05 -11.92 -23.29
CA GLY A 165 -17.17 -10.55 -23.76
C GLY A 165 -17.49 -9.52 -22.67
N THR A 166 -17.70 -9.93 -21.41
CA THR A 166 -17.71 -9.02 -20.27
C THR A 166 -16.41 -8.22 -20.23
N VAL A 167 -16.52 -6.91 -19.98
CA VAL A 167 -15.38 -6.02 -19.81
C VAL A 167 -15.14 -5.83 -18.32
N LEU A 168 -13.96 -6.24 -17.88
CA LEU A 168 -13.47 -6.10 -16.52
C LEU A 168 -12.75 -4.77 -16.37
N ASN A 169 -13.12 -4.00 -15.35
CA ASN A 169 -12.42 -2.79 -14.93
C ASN A 169 -11.38 -3.19 -13.90
N THR A 170 -10.09 -3.06 -14.21
CA THR A 170 -9.02 -3.53 -13.32
C THR A 170 -8.47 -2.42 -12.43
N GLY A 171 -8.69 -1.15 -12.80
CA GLY A 171 -8.00 -0.01 -12.18
C GLY A 171 -6.48 -0.04 -12.33
N LEU A 172 -5.95 -0.84 -13.27
CA LEU A 172 -4.53 -0.86 -13.55
C LEU A 172 -4.17 0.33 -14.43
N ASP A 173 -3.33 1.20 -13.90
CA ASP A 173 -2.83 2.38 -14.59
C ASP A 173 -1.76 2.02 -15.61
N VAL A 174 -1.90 2.54 -16.83
CA VAL A 174 -0.91 2.38 -17.89
C VAL A 174 -0.44 3.76 -18.32
N PRO A 175 0.82 4.14 -18.01
CA PRO A 175 1.38 5.40 -18.50
C PRO A 175 1.47 5.42 -20.02
N LYS A 176 1.46 6.63 -20.59
CA LYS A 176 1.54 6.83 -22.04
C LYS A 176 2.75 6.12 -22.65
N GLY A 177 2.50 5.27 -23.64
CA GLY A 177 3.53 4.49 -24.34
C GLY A 177 4.14 3.33 -23.54
N SER A 178 3.65 3.05 -22.32
CA SER A 178 4.10 1.89 -21.54
C SER A 178 3.55 0.58 -22.11
N LEU A 179 4.32 -0.50 -21.92
CA LEU A 179 3.92 -1.87 -22.26
C LEU A 179 3.48 -2.69 -21.05
N LEU A 180 3.60 -2.11 -19.85
CA LEU A 180 3.23 -2.71 -18.58
C LEU A 180 2.45 -1.69 -17.75
N PRO A 181 1.48 -2.13 -16.95
CA PRO A 181 0.89 -1.28 -15.93
C PRO A 181 1.93 -0.77 -14.94
N LEU A 182 1.67 0.39 -14.35
CA LEU A 182 2.52 1.01 -13.35
C LEU A 182 2.64 0.09 -12.12
N GLY A 183 3.87 -0.10 -11.65
CA GLY A 183 4.16 -0.96 -10.50
C GLY A 183 4.12 -2.48 -10.73
N MET A 184 3.76 -2.96 -11.92
CA MET A 184 3.89 -4.38 -12.27
C MET A 184 5.27 -4.67 -12.86
N ILE A 185 6.03 -5.56 -12.20
CA ILE A 185 7.42 -5.86 -12.56
C ILE A 185 7.50 -7.26 -13.16
N ALA A 186 7.89 -7.32 -14.42
CA ALA A 186 8.03 -8.57 -15.16
C ALA A 186 9.46 -9.11 -15.05
N HIS A 187 9.61 -10.31 -14.49
CA HIS A 187 10.85 -11.06 -14.37
C HIS A 187 10.82 -12.25 -15.33
N LYS A 188 11.76 -12.29 -16.28
CA LYS A 188 11.93 -13.41 -17.20
C LYS A 188 13.19 -14.20 -16.84
N GLU A 189 13.02 -15.50 -16.63
CA GLU A 189 14.09 -16.47 -16.40
C GLU A 189 13.85 -17.70 -17.29
N GLY A 190 14.70 -17.92 -18.29
CA GLY A 190 14.46 -18.96 -19.29
C GLY A 190 13.16 -18.70 -20.07
N ALA A 191 12.28 -19.70 -20.12
CA ALA A 191 10.94 -19.58 -20.69
C ALA A 191 9.90 -19.02 -19.70
N LYS A 192 10.25 -18.89 -18.42
CA LYS A 192 9.30 -18.54 -17.38
C LYS A 192 9.21 -17.03 -17.20
N LEU A 193 7.98 -16.53 -17.22
CA LEU A 193 7.63 -15.16 -16.85
C LEU A 193 7.02 -15.19 -15.44
N ARG A 194 7.51 -14.31 -14.57
CA ARG A 194 6.88 -13.98 -13.29
C ARG A 194 6.57 -12.50 -13.26
N VAL A 195 5.49 -12.14 -12.59
CA VAL A 195 5.10 -10.76 -12.35
C VAL A 195 4.99 -10.55 -10.85
N GLY A 196 5.72 -9.56 -10.35
CA GLY A 196 5.63 -9.05 -8.99
C GLY A 196 5.07 -7.63 -8.98
N LEU A 197 4.84 -7.13 -7.78
CA LEU A 197 4.23 -5.82 -7.54
C LEU A 197 5.17 -4.94 -6.69
N SER A 198 5.36 -3.69 -7.09
CA SER A 198 6.04 -2.65 -6.30
C SER A 198 5.03 -1.68 -5.69
N CYS A 199 5.49 -0.77 -4.81
CA CYS A 199 4.63 0.24 -4.17
C CYS A 199 3.83 1.09 -5.17
N ALA A 200 4.41 1.34 -6.35
CA ALA A 200 3.82 2.19 -7.38
C ALA A 200 2.51 1.65 -7.99
N VAL A 201 2.14 0.39 -7.78
CA VAL A 201 0.84 -0.13 -8.25
C VAL A 201 -0.33 0.50 -7.47
N CYS A 202 -0.10 0.77 -6.18
CA CYS A 202 -1.09 1.35 -5.28
C CYS A 202 -0.84 2.85 -5.06
N HIS A 203 0.42 3.28 -4.92
CA HIS A 203 0.78 4.63 -4.46
C HIS A 203 1.26 5.56 -5.58
N SER A 204 0.85 5.29 -6.82
CA SER A 204 1.02 6.22 -7.94
C SER A 204 -0.12 6.00 -8.92
N THR A 205 -0.49 7.08 -9.61
CA THR A 205 -1.51 7.03 -10.65
C THR A 205 -1.09 7.85 -11.88
N VAL A 206 -1.89 7.84 -12.93
CA VAL A 206 -1.65 8.52 -14.19
C VAL A 206 -2.75 9.55 -14.43
N ASP A 207 -2.35 10.75 -14.86
CA ASP A 207 -3.31 11.73 -15.33
C ASP A 207 -3.89 11.28 -16.68
N ALA A 208 -5.21 11.14 -16.76
CA ALA A 208 -5.88 10.60 -17.94
C ALA A 208 -5.71 11.49 -19.19
N GLU A 209 -5.50 12.80 -19.02
CA GLU A 209 -5.38 13.74 -20.13
C GLU A 209 -3.95 13.81 -20.69
N THR A 210 -2.97 14.02 -19.82
CA THR A 210 -1.56 14.21 -20.19
C THR A 210 -0.79 12.89 -20.28
N GLY A 211 -1.22 11.87 -19.54
CA GLY A 211 -0.52 10.61 -19.37
C GLY A 211 0.72 10.69 -18.48
N ARG A 212 0.90 11.79 -17.74
CA ARG A 212 1.97 11.95 -16.75
C ARG A 212 1.64 11.18 -15.48
N VAL A 213 2.67 10.68 -14.81
CA VAL A 213 2.53 9.99 -13.51
C VAL A 213 2.39 11.03 -12.38
N LEU A 214 1.38 10.85 -11.54
CA LEU A 214 1.25 11.52 -10.25
C LEU A 214 1.94 10.65 -9.20
N GLU A 215 3.17 11.01 -8.84
CA GLU A 215 3.95 10.27 -7.84
C GLU A 215 3.35 10.54 -6.45
N GLY A 216 2.98 9.49 -5.73
CA GLY A 216 2.45 9.57 -4.36
C GLY A 216 0.93 9.71 -4.23
N ALA A 217 0.24 10.09 -5.30
CA ALA A 217 -1.22 10.00 -5.36
C ALA A 217 -1.66 8.52 -5.32
N PRO A 218 -2.67 8.16 -4.52
CA PRO A 218 -3.18 6.79 -4.48
C PRO A 218 -3.90 6.44 -5.78
N ASN A 219 -3.75 5.20 -6.22
CA ASN A 219 -4.60 4.61 -7.26
C ASN A 219 -5.97 4.27 -6.65
N SER A 220 -6.90 5.22 -6.73
CA SER A 220 -8.19 5.13 -6.06
C SER A 220 -9.23 4.27 -6.78
N ASP A 221 -8.92 3.73 -7.96
CA ASP A 221 -9.77 2.79 -8.70
C ASP A 221 -9.13 1.42 -8.94
N LEU A 222 -7.95 1.13 -8.38
CA LEU A 222 -7.33 -0.21 -8.41
C LEU A 222 -8.27 -1.27 -7.82
N ASP A 223 -8.73 -2.21 -8.65
CA ASP A 223 -9.59 -3.30 -8.22
C ASP A 223 -8.76 -4.53 -7.82
N SER A 224 -8.07 -4.40 -6.67
CA SER A 224 -7.20 -5.45 -6.15
C SER A 224 -7.97 -6.72 -5.76
N GLY A 225 -9.25 -6.58 -5.37
CA GLY A 225 -10.14 -7.68 -5.06
C GLY A 225 -10.47 -8.51 -6.31
N LEU A 226 -10.90 -7.86 -7.39
CA LEU A 226 -11.14 -8.49 -8.68
C LEU A 226 -9.88 -9.20 -9.21
N LEU A 227 -8.73 -8.52 -9.21
CA LEU A 227 -7.48 -9.08 -9.72
C LEU A 227 -7.08 -10.37 -8.97
N GLN A 228 -7.29 -10.41 -7.65
CA GLN A 228 -7.01 -11.58 -6.83
C GLN A 228 -8.05 -12.68 -7.02
N ALA A 229 -9.35 -12.35 -7.06
CA ALA A 229 -10.42 -13.31 -7.26
C ALA A 229 -10.33 -14.04 -8.62
N PHE A 230 -9.79 -13.38 -9.64
CA PHE A 230 -9.58 -13.98 -10.96
C PHE A 230 -8.29 -14.82 -11.07
N ALA A 231 -7.52 -14.95 -9.98
CA ALA A 231 -6.36 -15.85 -9.92
C ALA A 231 -6.80 -17.32 -9.82
N THR A 232 -5.86 -18.25 -10.05
CA THR A 232 -6.17 -19.70 -10.01
C THR A 232 -6.13 -20.31 -8.60
N ASN A 233 -5.59 -19.58 -7.63
CA ASN A 233 -5.45 -19.98 -6.22
C ASN A 233 -5.55 -18.75 -5.31
N SER A 234 -6.68 -18.03 -5.38
CA SER A 234 -6.96 -16.84 -4.58
C SER A 234 -7.04 -17.18 -3.08
N ALA A 235 -7.38 -18.43 -2.74
CA ALA A 235 -7.39 -18.95 -1.38
C ALA A 235 -6.05 -18.83 -0.66
N ALA A 236 -4.92 -18.64 -1.36
CA ALA A 236 -3.65 -18.30 -0.74
C ALA A 236 -3.66 -16.92 -0.04
N MET A 237 -4.64 -16.07 -0.35
CA MET A 237 -4.91 -14.75 0.23
C MET A 237 -6.07 -14.77 1.24
N PHE A 238 -6.47 -15.94 1.76
CA PHE A 238 -7.64 -16.03 2.63
C PHE A 238 -7.55 -15.12 3.87
N ARG A 239 -6.34 -14.85 4.37
CA ARG A 239 -6.11 -14.06 5.60
C ARG A 239 -6.58 -12.62 5.46
N GLN A 240 -6.50 -12.07 4.25
CA GLN A 240 -7.01 -10.74 3.94
C GLN A 240 -8.54 -10.70 3.86
N THR A 241 -9.22 -11.84 4.01
CA THR A 241 -10.68 -11.95 4.01
C THR A 241 -11.21 -12.39 5.36
N GLY A 242 -12.54 -12.45 5.50
CA GLY A 242 -13.23 -13.05 6.63
C GLY A 242 -13.36 -14.58 6.57
N VAL A 243 -12.82 -15.26 5.54
CA VAL A 243 -12.98 -16.71 5.38
C VAL A 243 -12.04 -17.44 6.33
N ASN A 244 -12.58 -18.32 7.19
CA ASN A 244 -11.77 -19.19 8.04
C ASN A 244 -11.69 -20.60 7.44
N PRO A 245 -10.52 -21.03 6.93
CA PRO A 245 -10.37 -22.35 6.31
C PRO A 245 -10.74 -23.53 7.21
N LEU A 246 -10.67 -23.38 8.54
CA LEU A 246 -11.04 -24.42 9.51
C LEU A 246 -12.56 -24.67 9.58
N THR A 247 -13.36 -23.78 9.01
CA THR A 247 -14.83 -23.87 8.97
C THR A 247 -15.38 -24.36 7.63
N VAL A 248 -14.53 -24.40 6.60
CA VAL A 248 -14.86 -24.96 5.29
C VAL A 248 -14.88 -26.49 5.39
N GLY A 249 -15.82 -27.12 4.68
CA GLY A 249 -15.92 -28.58 4.64
C GLY A 249 -14.61 -29.24 4.20
N LEU A 250 -14.30 -30.41 4.75
CA LEU A 250 -13.07 -31.13 4.42
C LEU A 250 -13.11 -31.68 2.99
N GLY A 251 -11.98 -31.58 2.29
CA GLY A 251 -11.77 -32.18 0.98
C GLY A 251 -11.06 -33.55 1.07
N ASP A 252 -10.65 -34.05 -0.09
CA ASP A 252 -10.03 -35.38 -0.20
C ASP A 252 -8.52 -35.39 0.12
N ARG A 253 -7.87 -34.22 0.08
CA ARG A 253 -6.41 -34.12 0.24
C ARG A 253 -6.01 -34.13 1.70
N SER A 254 -4.88 -34.75 1.97
CA SER A 254 -4.31 -34.92 3.29
C SER A 254 -2.93 -34.28 3.40
N TYR A 255 -2.53 -33.97 4.63
CA TYR A 255 -1.21 -33.49 4.98
C TYR A 255 -0.83 -33.98 6.39
N ILE A 256 0.44 -33.86 6.73
CA ILE A 256 0.95 -34.11 8.08
C ILE A 256 0.93 -32.78 8.84
N ASN A 257 0.13 -32.71 9.91
CA ASN A 257 0.02 -31.50 10.73
C ASN A 257 1.20 -31.34 11.71
N GLY A 258 1.21 -30.24 12.47
CA GLY A 258 2.25 -29.97 13.48
C GLY A 258 2.37 -31.03 14.59
N PHE A 259 1.40 -31.93 14.72
CA PHE A 259 1.42 -33.05 15.68
C PHE A 259 1.88 -34.39 15.06
N GLY A 260 2.30 -34.37 13.79
CA GLY A 260 2.69 -35.59 13.06
C GLY A 260 1.51 -36.47 12.63
N GLN A 261 0.28 -35.96 12.70
CA GLN A 261 -0.92 -36.70 12.33
C GLN A 261 -1.30 -36.42 10.87
N THR A 262 -1.77 -37.44 10.16
CA THR A 262 -2.41 -37.27 8.85
C THR A 262 -3.81 -36.74 9.05
N VAL A 263 -4.07 -35.52 8.57
CA VAL A 263 -5.39 -34.88 8.62
C VAL A 263 -5.77 -34.37 7.23
N LYS A 264 -7.05 -33.98 7.05
CA LYS A 264 -7.57 -33.49 5.76
C LYS A 264 -7.49 -31.97 5.66
N LEU A 265 -7.22 -31.49 4.45
CA LEU A 265 -7.33 -30.08 4.08
C LEU A 265 -8.79 -29.70 3.81
N PRO A 266 -9.15 -28.40 3.86
CA PRO A 266 -10.45 -27.95 3.39
C PRO A 266 -10.65 -28.29 1.90
N ASP A 267 -11.90 -28.42 1.48
CA ASP A 267 -12.25 -28.57 0.07
C ASP A 267 -11.73 -27.34 -0.69
N ALA A 268 -10.81 -27.59 -1.63
CA ALA A 268 -10.13 -26.52 -2.33
C ALA A 268 -11.14 -25.64 -3.06
N LYS A 269 -12.08 -26.22 -3.81
CA LYS A 269 -13.04 -25.43 -4.60
C LYS A 269 -13.95 -24.58 -3.70
N ALA A 270 -14.51 -25.15 -2.64
CA ALA A 270 -15.37 -24.42 -1.72
C ALA A 270 -14.63 -23.28 -1.02
N LEU A 271 -13.34 -23.48 -0.71
CA LEU A 271 -12.50 -22.43 -0.14
C LEU A 271 -12.23 -21.31 -1.14
N GLU A 272 -11.84 -21.63 -2.38
CA GLU A 272 -11.63 -20.64 -3.45
C GLU A 272 -12.92 -19.85 -3.70
N ASP A 273 -14.06 -20.53 -3.88
CA ASP A 273 -15.35 -19.87 -4.13
C ASP A 273 -15.74 -18.91 -2.97
N ALA A 274 -15.43 -19.28 -1.72
CA ALA A 274 -15.70 -18.43 -0.56
C ALA A 274 -14.77 -17.21 -0.49
N VAL A 275 -13.47 -17.39 -0.78
CA VAL A 275 -12.48 -16.30 -0.79
C VAL A 275 -12.74 -15.35 -1.94
N ASP A 276 -12.98 -15.87 -3.15
CA ASP A 276 -13.34 -15.11 -4.33
C ASP A 276 -14.58 -14.24 -4.10
N ALA A 277 -15.62 -14.79 -3.45
CA ALA A 277 -16.84 -14.04 -3.18
C ALA A 277 -16.60 -12.82 -2.29
N GLN A 278 -15.68 -12.93 -1.33
CA GLN A 278 -15.30 -11.82 -0.45
C GLN A 278 -14.37 -10.82 -1.12
N LEU A 279 -13.42 -11.29 -1.93
CA LEU A 279 -12.54 -10.43 -2.72
C LEU A 279 -13.33 -9.63 -3.77
N LEU A 280 -14.31 -10.25 -4.43
CA LEU A 280 -15.21 -9.55 -5.37
C LEU A 280 -16.14 -8.54 -4.71
N ALA A 281 -16.25 -8.53 -3.37
CA ALA A 281 -17.00 -7.53 -2.64
C ALA A 281 -16.16 -6.28 -2.31
N TRP A 282 -14.84 -6.33 -2.47
CA TRP A 282 -13.97 -5.18 -2.22
C TRP A 282 -14.32 -4.04 -3.17
N ALA A 283 -14.45 -2.83 -2.63
CA ALA A 283 -14.57 -1.64 -3.43
C ALA A 283 -13.21 -1.33 -4.10
N PRO A 284 -13.18 -0.89 -5.38
CA PRO A 284 -11.95 -0.41 -5.99
C PRO A 284 -11.26 0.68 -5.14
N GLY A 285 -9.93 0.73 -5.21
CA GLY A 285 -9.11 1.63 -4.40
C GLY A 285 -8.95 1.21 -2.92
N ASN A 286 -9.52 0.07 -2.51
CA ASN A 286 -9.40 -0.47 -1.17
C ASN A 286 -8.58 -1.77 -1.15
N PHE A 287 -7.90 -2.01 -0.03
CA PHE A 287 -7.08 -3.19 0.21
C PHE A 287 -7.02 -3.53 1.70
N ASP A 288 -7.09 -4.82 2.04
CA ASP A 288 -6.90 -5.28 3.41
C ASP A 288 -5.44 -5.71 3.66
N SER A 289 -4.82 -5.02 4.61
CA SER A 289 -3.42 -5.19 5.03
C SER A 289 -3.31 -5.71 6.47
N SER A 290 -4.41 -6.21 7.03
CA SER A 290 -4.50 -6.65 8.41
C SER A 290 -4.49 -8.18 8.55
N PRO A 291 -3.93 -8.73 9.64
CA PRO A 291 -3.84 -10.17 9.82
C PRO A 291 -4.92 -10.72 10.79
N ASP A 292 -6.08 -10.06 10.89
CA ASP A 292 -7.15 -10.41 11.84
C ASP A 292 -8.15 -11.46 11.33
N ASN A 293 -8.13 -11.71 10.01
CA ASN A 293 -9.07 -12.58 9.27
C ASN A 293 -10.52 -12.05 9.35
N VAL A 294 -10.65 -10.72 9.24
CA VAL A 294 -11.90 -9.98 9.06
C VAL A 294 -11.82 -9.29 7.71
N ASN A 295 -12.93 -9.20 6.99
CA ASN A 295 -12.97 -8.50 5.70
C ASN A 295 -13.22 -7.01 5.95
N ASN A 296 -12.18 -6.23 6.20
CA ASN A 296 -12.29 -4.80 6.52
C ASN A 296 -11.28 -3.93 5.75
N PRO A 297 -11.22 -4.07 4.40
CA PRO A 297 -10.28 -3.31 3.59
C PRO A 297 -10.47 -1.81 3.80
N ALA A 298 -9.37 -1.07 3.74
CA ALA A 298 -9.36 0.38 3.81
C ALA A 298 -8.80 0.95 2.51
N GLN A 299 -9.06 2.23 2.26
CA GLN A 299 -8.52 2.92 1.09
C GLN A 299 -7.00 2.86 1.06
N ILE A 300 -6.45 2.85 -0.15
CA ILE A 300 -5.02 3.05 -0.34
C ILE A 300 -4.67 4.48 0.12
N PRO A 301 -3.82 4.66 1.14
CA PRO A 301 -3.45 5.99 1.61
C PRO A 301 -2.52 6.70 0.63
N SER A 302 -2.51 8.04 0.67
CA SER A 302 -1.52 8.85 -0.06
C SER A 302 -0.10 8.60 0.44
N SER A 303 0.89 8.75 -0.43
CA SER A 303 2.31 8.77 -0.07
C SER A 303 2.90 10.19 0.05
N TYR A 304 2.06 11.22 0.23
CA TYR A 304 2.50 12.53 0.71
C TYR A 304 2.74 12.43 2.23
N THR A 305 3.94 12.00 2.62
CA THR A 305 4.20 11.52 3.99
C THR A 305 4.94 12.50 4.88
N HIS A 306 5.49 13.57 4.32
CA HIS A 306 6.34 14.50 5.06
C HIS A 306 5.61 15.07 6.29
N ASP A 307 6.11 14.76 7.49
CA ASP A 307 5.54 15.22 8.76
C ASP A 307 4.04 14.89 8.91
N THR A 308 3.66 13.66 8.55
CA THR A 308 2.26 13.17 8.63
C THR A 308 2.10 11.96 9.54
N TYR A 309 3.08 11.72 10.41
CA TYR A 309 3.08 10.62 11.37
C TYR A 309 1.90 10.76 12.37
N PRO A 310 1.48 9.66 13.01
CA PRO A 310 1.82 8.28 12.68
C PRO A 310 1.17 7.84 11.35
N TYR A 311 1.60 6.70 10.81
CA TYR A 311 1.19 6.23 9.48
C TYR A 311 0.24 5.02 9.50
N GLY A 312 -0.44 4.79 8.37
CA GLY A 312 -1.56 3.84 8.25
C GLY A 312 -2.87 4.41 8.81
N TRP A 313 -4.02 3.84 8.44
CA TRP A 313 -5.32 4.38 8.85
C TRP A 313 -5.54 4.40 10.37
N SER A 314 -5.08 3.38 11.10
CA SER A 314 -5.13 3.36 12.56
C SER A 314 -4.00 4.15 13.23
N GLY A 315 -2.93 4.48 12.52
CA GLY A 315 -1.70 5.07 13.10
C GLY A 315 -0.73 4.05 13.71
N PHE A 316 -0.81 2.77 13.34
CA PHE A 316 0.03 1.72 13.95
C PHE A 316 1.52 1.86 13.67
N ALA A 317 1.87 2.46 12.53
CA ALA A 317 3.24 2.67 12.11
C ALA A 317 3.73 3.99 12.69
N SER A 318 4.28 3.93 13.91
CA SER A 318 4.49 5.13 14.75
C SER A 318 5.82 5.17 15.48
N VAL A 319 6.72 4.20 15.27
CA VAL A 319 8.03 4.14 15.95
C VAL A 319 9.14 3.70 14.98
N GLY A 320 10.40 4.02 15.29
CA GLY A 320 11.56 3.69 14.46
C GLY A 320 11.77 4.66 13.30
N TRP A 321 12.68 4.33 12.38
CA TRP A 321 13.16 5.26 11.35
C TRP A 321 12.03 5.94 10.57
N PHE A 322 12.19 7.24 10.34
CA PHE A 322 11.22 8.14 9.70
C PHE A 322 9.88 8.15 10.45
N HIS A 323 9.95 8.20 11.79
CA HIS A 323 8.81 8.15 12.72
C HIS A 323 7.83 7.00 12.41
N GLY A 324 8.35 5.84 12.00
CA GLY A 324 7.54 4.68 11.64
C GLY A 324 7.14 4.56 10.17
N LEU A 325 7.51 5.47 9.27
CA LEU A 325 7.23 5.28 7.84
C LEU A 325 7.92 4.01 7.29
N THR A 326 9.08 3.69 7.85
CA THR A 326 9.78 2.42 7.58
C THR A 326 8.94 1.20 7.94
N THR A 327 8.21 1.26 9.06
CA THR A 327 7.27 0.20 9.48
C THR A 327 6.15 0.03 8.47
N LEU A 328 5.56 1.13 8.00
CA LEU A 328 4.49 1.09 6.99
C LEU A 328 4.99 0.43 5.69
N ASN A 329 6.12 0.92 5.16
CA ASN A 329 6.72 0.40 3.93
C ASN A 329 7.06 -1.08 4.05
N ASN A 330 7.61 -1.47 5.20
CA ASN A 330 7.97 -2.85 5.46
C ASN A 330 6.75 -3.77 5.56
N ASN A 331 5.66 -3.32 6.20
CA ASN A 331 4.46 -4.14 6.38
C ASN A 331 3.89 -4.66 5.05
N VAL A 332 3.89 -3.83 4.01
CA VAL A 332 3.41 -4.24 2.68
C VAL A 332 4.25 -5.39 2.11
N HIS A 333 5.57 -5.29 2.20
CA HIS A 333 6.46 -6.28 1.59
C HIS A 333 6.67 -7.53 2.46
N ALA A 334 6.85 -7.39 3.78
CA ALA A 334 7.14 -8.51 4.67
C ALA A 334 5.89 -9.33 5.05
N VAL A 335 4.74 -8.66 5.20
CA VAL A 335 3.48 -9.29 5.67
C VAL A 335 2.52 -9.57 4.51
N ASN A 336 2.24 -8.57 3.68
CA ASN A 336 1.08 -8.63 2.79
C ASN A 336 1.39 -9.25 1.42
N SER A 337 2.54 -8.92 0.84
CA SER A 337 2.92 -9.41 -0.49
C SER A 337 3.37 -10.88 -0.51
N ASP A 338 3.62 -11.45 0.68
CA ASP A 338 3.83 -12.88 0.90
C ASP A 338 3.25 -13.32 2.26
N PRO A 339 1.95 -13.66 2.31
CA PRO A 339 1.29 -14.11 3.53
C PRO A 339 1.85 -15.40 4.13
N THR A 340 2.73 -16.14 3.43
CA THR A 340 3.34 -17.37 3.98
C THR A 340 4.27 -17.08 5.16
N THR A 341 4.84 -15.87 5.24
CA THR A 341 5.61 -15.39 6.40
C THR A 341 4.79 -15.39 7.68
N GLY A 342 3.47 -15.22 7.56
CA GLY A 342 2.54 -15.25 8.68
C GLY A 342 2.34 -16.63 9.32
N ALA A 343 2.84 -17.72 8.72
CA ALA A 343 2.64 -19.08 9.22
C ALA A 343 3.34 -19.35 10.56
N TYR A 344 4.41 -18.62 10.87
CA TYR A 344 5.12 -18.74 12.17
C TYR A 344 4.32 -18.20 13.35
N PHE A 345 3.34 -17.33 13.08
CA PHE A 345 2.52 -16.67 14.09
C PHE A 345 1.02 -17.00 13.97
N SER A 346 0.66 -17.85 13.02
CA SER A 346 -0.72 -18.19 12.68
C SER A 346 -1.49 -18.84 13.82
N LYS A 347 -0.81 -19.59 14.69
CA LYS A 347 -1.49 -20.28 15.80
C LYS A 347 -2.10 -19.28 16.76
N TYR A 348 -1.42 -18.17 16.97
CA TYR A 348 -1.85 -17.12 17.88
C TYR A 348 -2.90 -16.21 17.22
N LEU A 349 -2.68 -15.78 15.98
CA LEU A 349 -3.60 -14.87 15.28
C LEU A 349 -4.89 -15.52 14.77
N LEU A 350 -4.77 -16.74 14.24
CA LEU A 350 -5.81 -17.43 13.48
C LEU A 350 -6.28 -18.73 14.14
N GLY A 351 -5.67 -19.14 15.26
CA GLY A 351 -5.95 -20.43 15.90
C GLY A 351 -5.42 -21.64 15.12
N MET A 352 -4.74 -21.41 14.00
CA MET A 352 -4.33 -22.40 13.00
C MET A 352 -2.82 -22.67 13.11
N ASP A 353 -2.38 -23.93 13.22
CA ASP A 353 -0.94 -24.23 13.24
C ASP A 353 -0.27 -23.98 11.88
N GLN A 354 1.05 -23.85 11.89
CA GLN A 354 1.87 -23.52 10.72
C GLN A 354 1.61 -24.47 9.54
N GLU A 355 1.50 -25.78 9.79
CA GLU A 355 1.30 -26.77 8.73
C GLU A 355 -0.08 -26.60 8.10
N THR A 356 -1.11 -26.37 8.90
CA THR A 356 -2.47 -26.13 8.39
C THR A 356 -2.54 -24.87 7.53
N MET A 357 -1.86 -23.80 7.94
CA MET A 357 -1.84 -22.55 7.16
C MET A 357 -1.11 -22.71 5.83
N LEU A 358 0.12 -23.23 5.86
CA LEU A 358 0.89 -23.48 4.63
C LEU A 358 0.18 -24.49 3.74
N GLY A 359 -0.36 -25.56 4.32
CA GLY A 359 -1.10 -26.58 3.57
C GLY A 359 -2.33 -26.01 2.86
N THR A 360 -3.06 -25.11 3.52
CA THR A 360 -4.20 -24.41 2.93
C THR A 360 -3.79 -23.55 1.73
N MET A 361 -2.72 -22.75 1.85
CA MET A 361 -2.25 -21.86 0.79
C MET A 361 -1.63 -22.60 -0.40
N LEU A 362 -0.91 -23.70 -0.11
CA LEU A 362 -0.12 -24.43 -1.09
C LEU A 362 -0.89 -25.57 -1.77
N GLN A 363 -2.08 -25.93 -1.27
CA GLN A 363 -2.82 -27.05 -1.84
C GLN A 363 -3.08 -26.83 -3.33
N ASN A 364 -3.55 -25.64 -3.73
CA ASN A 364 -3.93 -25.37 -5.11
C ASN A 364 -2.93 -24.45 -5.83
N ALA A 365 -1.69 -24.35 -5.32
CA ALA A 365 -0.67 -23.47 -5.91
C ALA A 365 -0.55 -23.65 -7.44
N ALA A 366 -0.42 -22.53 -8.15
CA ALA A 366 -0.46 -22.48 -9.61
C ALA A 366 0.70 -23.26 -10.27
N ASP A 367 1.91 -23.12 -9.75
CA ASP A 367 3.07 -23.90 -10.14
C ASP A 367 3.16 -25.19 -9.33
N SER A 368 3.30 -26.32 -10.03
CA SER A 368 3.51 -27.65 -9.43
C SER A 368 4.67 -27.74 -8.44
N ARG A 369 5.68 -26.87 -8.52
CA ARG A 369 6.80 -26.80 -7.57
C ARG A 369 6.36 -26.37 -6.17
N PHE A 370 5.27 -25.61 -6.05
CA PHE A 370 4.70 -25.17 -4.78
C PHE A 370 3.39 -25.88 -4.45
N ARG A 371 2.88 -26.75 -5.33
CA ARG A 371 1.62 -27.47 -5.10
C ARG A 371 1.84 -28.65 -4.15
N LEU A 372 1.27 -28.56 -2.95
CA LEU A 372 1.51 -29.53 -1.88
C LEU A 372 1.15 -30.98 -2.29
N PRO A 373 2.08 -31.95 -2.25
CA PRO A 373 1.75 -33.35 -2.50
C PRO A 373 0.85 -33.94 -1.41
N ASP A 374 -0.02 -34.89 -1.77
CA ASP A 374 -0.88 -35.57 -0.79
C ASP A 374 -0.05 -36.29 0.29
N GLY A 375 -0.44 -36.11 1.55
CA GLY A 375 0.25 -36.68 2.71
C GLY A 375 1.61 -36.05 3.03
N ALA A 376 2.01 -34.98 2.34
CA ALA A 376 3.25 -34.26 2.67
C ALA A 376 3.10 -33.44 3.95
N LYS A 377 4.22 -33.14 4.60
CA LYS A 377 4.30 -32.11 5.63
C LYS A 377 4.57 -30.74 4.97
N PRO A 378 3.66 -29.76 5.07
CA PRO A 378 3.73 -28.50 4.33
C PRO A 378 5.03 -27.73 4.48
N SER A 379 5.53 -27.52 5.70
CA SER A 379 6.78 -26.80 5.96
C SER A 379 8.00 -27.47 5.29
N GLU A 380 8.15 -28.77 5.47
CA GLU A 380 9.25 -29.56 4.88
C GLU A 380 9.18 -29.63 3.34
N PHE A 381 7.97 -29.57 2.79
CA PHE A 381 7.77 -29.47 1.34
C PHE A 381 8.14 -28.08 0.83
N PHE A 382 7.67 -27.03 1.53
CA PHE A 382 7.92 -25.64 1.19
C PHE A 382 9.41 -25.32 1.16
N GLU A 383 10.18 -25.76 2.17
CA GLU A 383 11.64 -25.58 2.25
C GLU A 383 12.40 -26.17 1.05
N LYS A 384 11.89 -27.23 0.41
CA LYS A 384 12.55 -27.85 -0.76
C LYS A 384 12.38 -27.02 -2.05
N GLY A 385 11.31 -26.23 -2.13
CA GLY A 385 10.97 -25.38 -3.28
C GLY A 385 11.29 -23.90 -3.07
N ASP A 386 11.84 -23.54 -1.91
CA ASP A 386 12.09 -22.16 -1.46
C ASP A 386 13.04 -21.41 -2.42
N PRO A 387 12.59 -20.31 -3.07
CA PRO A 387 13.42 -19.47 -3.92
C PRO A 387 14.41 -18.61 -3.11
N THR A 388 14.22 -18.52 -1.80
CA THR A 388 14.99 -17.71 -0.84
C THR A 388 15.47 -18.55 0.37
N PRO A 389 16.29 -19.60 0.13
CA PRO A 389 16.64 -20.58 1.17
C PRO A 389 17.14 -19.96 2.47
N GLY A 390 16.51 -20.36 3.58
CA GLY A 390 16.90 -19.96 4.93
C GLY A 390 16.24 -18.68 5.44
N THR A 391 15.41 -18.02 4.62
CA THR A 391 14.55 -16.91 5.04
C THR A 391 13.11 -17.39 5.23
N PRO A 392 12.33 -16.79 6.15
CA PRO A 392 10.89 -17.07 6.27
C PRO A 392 10.12 -16.62 5.02
N GLY A 393 9.28 -17.51 4.47
CA GLY A 393 8.46 -17.22 3.29
C GLY A 393 9.19 -17.38 1.96
N LEU A 394 8.68 -16.71 0.92
CA LEU A 394 9.22 -16.61 -0.44
C LEU A 394 9.90 -15.25 -0.70
N ASN A 395 9.63 -14.25 0.15
CA ASN A 395 10.20 -12.93 0.02
C ASN A 395 11.62 -12.84 0.60
N GLN A 396 12.41 -11.92 0.05
CA GLN A 396 13.73 -11.58 0.54
C GLN A 396 13.61 -10.74 1.81
N VAL A 397 13.72 -11.41 2.96
CA VAL A 397 13.56 -10.81 4.28
C VAL A 397 14.72 -11.11 5.22
N VAL A 398 14.89 -10.25 6.22
CA VAL A 398 15.83 -10.40 7.33
C VAL A 398 15.02 -10.60 8.61
N ARG A 399 15.40 -11.61 9.41
CA ARG A 399 14.80 -11.84 10.73
C ARG A 399 15.26 -10.75 11.70
N MET A 400 14.31 -10.11 12.35
CA MET A 400 14.58 -9.18 13.46
C MET A 400 14.93 -9.96 14.73
N PRO A 401 15.58 -9.33 15.74
CA PRO A 401 15.95 -10.00 17.00
C PRO A 401 14.77 -10.71 17.69
N GLY A 402 13.56 -10.15 17.56
CA GLY A 402 12.34 -10.69 18.14
C GLY A 402 11.71 -11.89 17.43
N PHE A 403 12.12 -12.20 16.19
CA PHE A 403 11.47 -13.23 15.37
C PHE A 403 11.48 -14.60 16.09
N PRO A 404 10.36 -15.37 16.08
CA PRO A 404 9.16 -15.23 15.25
C PRO A 404 8.08 -14.28 15.78
N LYS A 405 8.34 -13.54 16.86
CA LYS A 405 7.42 -12.52 17.36
C LYS A 405 7.72 -11.18 16.71
N GLY A 406 6.67 -10.39 16.48
CA GLY A 406 6.78 -9.01 16.06
C GLY A 406 6.95 -8.04 17.23
N SER A 407 7.09 -6.77 16.88
CA SER A 407 7.06 -5.64 17.80
C SER A 407 6.28 -4.49 17.18
N VAL A 408 6.07 -3.41 17.93
CA VAL A 408 5.47 -2.17 17.41
C VAL A 408 6.29 -1.52 16.29
N PHE A 409 7.59 -1.84 16.16
CA PHE A 409 8.41 -1.38 15.04
C PHE A 409 8.26 -2.27 13.80
N ILE A 410 8.23 -3.60 13.95
CA ILE A 410 8.11 -4.56 12.83
C ILE A 410 7.12 -5.65 13.22
N LEU A 411 5.91 -5.61 12.63
CA LEU A 411 4.73 -6.36 13.09
C LEU A 411 4.87 -7.88 13.06
N ASP A 412 5.62 -8.42 12.12
CA ASP A 412 5.87 -9.86 11.93
C ASP A 412 7.30 -10.28 12.29
N GLY A 413 8.13 -9.33 12.72
CA GLY A 413 9.54 -9.56 13.01
C GLY A 413 10.40 -9.79 11.77
N LEU A 414 9.97 -9.35 10.57
CA LEU A 414 10.70 -9.52 9.32
C LEU A 414 10.90 -8.17 8.61
N VAL A 415 12.12 -7.89 8.14
CA VAL A 415 12.41 -6.69 7.33
C VAL A 415 12.71 -7.08 5.89
N ALA A 416 11.95 -6.55 4.93
CA ALA A 416 12.19 -6.72 3.51
C ALA A 416 13.55 -6.10 3.12
N ASN A 417 14.45 -6.92 2.57
CA ASN A 417 15.79 -6.47 2.19
C ASN A 417 16.43 -7.43 1.19
N SER A 418 16.90 -6.90 0.05
CA SER A 418 17.62 -7.70 -0.92
C SER A 418 19.01 -8.12 -0.42
N PRO A 419 19.48 -9.34 -0.73
CA PRO A 419 20.86 -9.74 -0.44
C PRO A 419 21.90 -8.80 -1.07
N GLY A 420 23.00 -8.56 -0.35
CA GLY A 420 24.11 -7.69 -0.76
C GLY A 420 23.91 -6.20 -0.48
N LYS A 421 22.70 -5.76 -0.15
CA LYS A 421 22.39 -4.38 0.26
C LYS A 421 22.60 -4.18 1.76
N PRO A 422 22.84 -2.93 2.22
CA PRO A 422 22.80 -2.61 3.64
C PRO A 422 21.41 -2.87 4.24
N PHE A 423 21.37 -3.24 5.52
CA PHE A 423 20.15 -3.57 6.25
C PHE A 423 19.17 -2.39 6.24
N ALA A 424 17.91 -2.70 5.93
CA ALA A 424 16.79 -1.76 5.78
C ALA A 424 16.99 -0.63 4.75
N SER A 425 18.08 -0.61 3.98
CA SER A 425 18.41 0.51 3.09
C SER A 425 17.35 0.79 2.03
N GLN A 426 16.66 -0.24 1.52
CA GLN A 426 15.63 -0.09 0.51
C GLN A 426 14.32 0.46 1.11
N VAL A 427 13.88 -0.07 2.25
CA VAL A 427 12.68 0.42 2.96
C VAL A 427 12.90 1.82 3.55
N ASN A 428 14.08 2.10 4.11
CA ASN A 428 14.47 3.43 4.56
C ASN A 428 14.62 4.42 3.40
N GLY A 429 15.14 3.95 2.26
CA GLY A 429 15.18 4.74 1.03
C GLY A 429 13.79 5.14 0.58
N MET A 430 12.85 4.19 0.53
CA MET A 430 11.45 4.49 0.19
C MET A 430 10.86 5.52 1.13
N SER A 431 11.09 5.40 2.44
CA SER A 431 10.65 6.40 3.43
C SER A 431 11.22 7.80 3.13
N ALA A 432 12.53 7.89 2.86
CA ALA A 432 13.18 9.15 2.49
C ALA A 432 12.59 9.75 1.20
N TYR A 433 12.34 8.91 0.18
CA TYR A 433 11.74 9.34 -1.08
C TYR A 433 10.30 9.83 -0.90
N GLN A 434 9.47 9.11 -0.14
CA GLN A 434 8.09 9.51 0.09
C GLN A 434 7.99 10.86 0.82
N ASN A 435 8.94 11.16 1.71
CA ASN A 435 9.05 12.48 2.35
C ASN A 435 9.44 13.63 1.39
N THR A 436 9.77 13.32 0.12
CA THR A 436 9.99 14.32 -0.94
C THR A 436 8.78 14.51 -1.85
N LEU A 437 7.75 13.66 -1.72
CA LEU A 437 6.59 13.69 -2.61
C LEU A 437 5.63 14.80 -2.21
N ALA A 438 5.12 15.47 -3.24
CA ALA A 438 4.15 16.56 -3.16
C ALA A 438 3.02 16.32 -4.16
N PRO A 439 1.77 16.69 -3.85
CA PRO A 439 0.71 16.69 -4.84
C PRO A 439 1.00 17.74 -5.93
N PRO A 440 0.47 17.55 -7.15
CA PRO A 440 0.45 18.64 -8.12
C PRO A 440 -0.36 19.83 -7.55
N PRO A 441 -0.21 21.06 -8.07
CA PRO A 441 -1.07 22.16 -7.66
C PRO A 441 -2.52 21.92 -8.11
N TYR A 442 -3.48 22.39 -7.31
CA TYR A 442 -4.89 22.40 -7.69
C TYR A 442 -5.05 23.17 -9.02
N PRO A 443 -5.67 22.57 -10.07
CA PRO A 443 -5.62 23.12 -11.42
C PRO A 443 -6.52 24.34 -11.63
N PHE A 444 -7.42 24.65 -10.70
CA PHE A 444 -8.36 25.76 -10.80
C PHE A 444 -7.88 26.96 -9.97
N GLU A 445 -7.94 28.14 -10.58
CA GLU A 445 -7.64 29.39 -9.89
C GLU A 445 -8.75 29.70 -8.88
N VAL A 446 -8.37 29.90 -7.62
CA VAL A 446 -9.29 30.27 -6.54
C VAL A 446 -8.96 31.68 -6.08
N GLU A 447 -9.98 32.53 -6.02
CA GLU A 447 -9.81 33.91 -5.58
C GLU A 447 -9.26 33.97 -4.14
N PRO A 448 -8.24 34.81 -3.86
CA PRO A 448 -7.62 34.87 -2.53
C PRO A 448 -8.60 35.16 -1.39
N ASP A 449 -9.67 35.93 -1.64
CA ASP A 449 -10.67 36.22 -0.62
C ASP A 449 -11.59 35.02 -0.34
N THR A 450 -11.85 34.17 -1.33
CA THR A 450 -12.52 32.86 -1.14
C THR A 450 -11.66 31.94 -0.28
N LEU A 451 -10.36 31.87 -0.53
CA LEU A 451 -9.44 31.07 0.30
C LEU A 451 -9.38 31.58 1.74
N LYS A 452 -9.36 32.90 1.97
CA LYS A 452 -9.42 33.48 3.32
C LYS A 452 -10.73 33.16 4.02
N GLN A 453 -11.86 33.24 3.32
CA GLN A 453 -13.16 32.86 3.88
C GLN A 453 -13.17 31.37 4.23
N GLY A 454 -12.70 30.49 3.35
CA GLY A 454 -12.59 29.05 3.59
C GLY A 454 -11.71 28.73 4.80
N ALA A 455 -10.56 29.38 4.93
CA ALA A 455 -9.68 29.26 6.10
C ALA A 455 -10.36 29.72 7.40
N ALA A 456 -11.19 30.77 7.35
CA ALA A 456 -11.97 31.22 8.51
C ALA A 456 -13.08 30.21 8.87
N VAL A 457 -13.78 29.66 7.88
CA VAL A 457 -14.78 28.60 8.07
C VAL A 457 -14.13 27.35 8.66
N PHE A 458 -12.95 26.95 8.18
CA PHE A 458 -12.17 25.83 8.72
C PHE A 458 -11.92 25.97 10.22
N ALA A 459 -11.52 27.16 10.68
CA ALA A 459 -11.33 27.45 12.10
C ALA A 459 -12.66 27.44 12.88
N ASN A 460 -13.71 28.09 12.34
CA ASN A 460 -15.01 28.23 13.00
C ASN A 460 -15.80 26.91 13.07
N ALA A 461 -15.58 26.00 12.11
CA ALA A 461 -16.15 24.66 12.09
C ALA A 461 -15.39 23.66 12.98
N ASN A 462 -14.41 24.14 13.75
CA ASN A 462 -13.54 23.35 14.63
C ASN A 462 -12.68 22.29 13.91
N CYS A 463 -12.48 22.41 12.59
CA CYS A 463 -11.62 21.47 11.85
C CYS A 463 -10.18 21.51 12.39
N ALA A 464 -9.71 22.70 12.78
CA ALA A 464 -8.39 22.92 13.34
C ALA A 464 -8.15 22.28 14.73
N GLN A 465 -9.15 21.64 15.37
CA GLN A 465 -8.93 20.91 16.62
C GLN A 465 -8.16 19.60 16.41
N CYS A 466 -8.32 18.98 15.25
CA CYS A 466 -7.60 17.77 14.85
C CYS A 466 -6.68 18.04 13.67
N HIS A 467 -7.14 18.81 12.68
CA HIS A 467 -6.38 19.15 11.50
C HIS A 467 -5.58 20.45 11.70
N SER A 468 -4.58 20.39 12.58
CA SER A 468 -3.69 21.52 12.91
C SER A 468 -2.27 21.30 12.40
N GLY A 469 -1.35 22.23 12.71
CA GLY A 469 0.03 22.15 12.22
C GLY A 469 0.19 22.34 10.69
N ARG A 470 1.43 22.36 10.22
CA ARG A 470 1.76 22.69 8.82
C ARG A 470 1.03 21.80 7.81
N TYR A 471 0.93 20.51 8.09
CA TYR A 471 0.32 19.51 7.20
C TYR A 471 -1.12 19.18 7.56
N PHE A 472 -1.77 20.00 8.40
CA PHE A 472 -3.17 19.83 8.81
C PHE A 472 -3.45 18.46 9.44
N THR A 473 -2.55 18.00 10.30
CA THR A 473 -2.70 16.88 11.21
C THR A 473 -1.99 17.20 12.51
N ASN A 474 -2.65 16.94 13.64
CA ASN A 474 -2.07 17.10 14.96
C ASN A 474 -1.29 15.84 15.43
N HIS A 475 -1.14 14.84 14.54
CA HIS A 475 -0.48 13.55 14.80
C HIS A 475 -1.18 12.64 15.82
N ASP A 476 -2.44 12.92 16.16
CA ASP A 476 -3.21 12.09 17.09
C ASP A 476 -3.94 10.92 16.42
N VAL A 477 -4.28 9.94 17.26
CA VAL A 477 -5.23 8.88 16.93
C VAL A 477 -6.52 9.17 17.68
N ILE A 478 -7.60 9.41 16.94
CA ILE A 478 -8.91 9.75 17.52
C ILE A 478 -9.67 8.46 17.86
N PRO A 479 -10.14 8.27 19.11
CA PRO A 479 -10.91 7.10 19.50
C PRO A 479 -12.17 6.91 18.66
N ILE A 480 -12.53 5.66 18.40
CA ILE A 480 -13.69 5.33 17.56
C ILE A 480 -15.01 5.86 18.13
N GLU A 481 -15.11 6.04 19.44
CA GLU A 481 -16.28 6.61 20.12
C GLU A 481 -16.47 8.10 19.81
N GLU A 482 -15.39 8.80 19.48
CA GLU A 482 -15.41 10.23 19.14
C GLU A 482 -15.61 10.44 17.64
N VAL A 483 -14.78 9.80 16.80
CA VAL A 483 -14.86 9.95 15.34
C VAL A 483 -16.09 9.24 14.75
N LYS A 484 -16.56 8.17 15.40
CA LYS A 484 -17.77 7.39 15.02
C LYS A 484 -17.81 6.88 13.59
N SER A 485 -16.66 6.80 12.93
CA SER A 485 -16.57 6.16 11.62
C SER A 485 -16.78 4.66 11.75
N GLN A 486 -16.88 3.96 10.62
CA GLN A 486 -17.09 2.52 10.63
C GLN A 486 -16.01 1.83 11.51
N PRO A 487 -16.38 1.09 12.58
CA PRO A 487 -15.44 0.65 13.62
C PRO A 487 -14.60 -0.60 13.30
N SER A 488 -14.97 -1.43 12.33
CA SER A 488 -14.34 -2.75 12.12
C SER A 488 -12.83 -2.65 11.97
N ARG A 489 -12.35 -1.73 11.13
CA ARG A 489 -10.92 -1.57 10.84
C ARG A 489 -10.11 -1.03 12.03
N ALA A 490 -10.72 -0.26 12.92
CA ALA A 490 -10.06 0.28 14.13
C ALA A 490 -9.56 -0.83 15.07
N THR A 491 -10.20 -2.01 15.06
CA THR A 491 -9.84 -3.14 15.94
C THR A 491 -8.94 -4.18 15.28
N ALA A 492 -8.56 -3.99 14.02
CA ALA A 492 -7.92 -5.01 13.20
C ALA A 492 -6.51 -5.45 13.68
N LEU A 493 -5.91 -4.70 14.61
CA LEU A 493 -4.60 -5.03 15.18
C LEU A 493 -4.68 -5.49 16.65
N ALA A 494 -5.88 -5.57 17.25
CA ALA A 494 -6.11 -5.87 18.67
C ALA A 494 -5.48 -7.19 19.15
N LYS A 495 -5.31 -8.16 18.24
CA LYS A 495 -4.70 -9.44 18.56
C LYS A 495 -3.19 -9.35 18.75
N LEU A 496 -2.48 -8.40 18.13
CA LEU A 496 -1.01 -8.38 18.11
C LEU A 496 -0.35 -8.03 19.45
N PRO A 497 -0.74 -6.96 20.18
CA PRO A 497 0.01 -6.47 21.33
C PRO A 497 0.35 -7.51 22.40
N PRO A 498 -0.56 -8.41 22.83
CA PRO A 498 -0.25 -9.36 23.90
C PRO A 498 0.86 -10.36 23.56
N ALA A 499 1.27 -10.48 22.29
CA ALA A 499 2.32 -11.39 21.85
C ALA A 499 3.53 -10.67 21.22
N MET A 500 3.55 -9.34 21.22
CA MET A 500 4.69 -8.55 20.78
C MET A 500 5.85 -8.60 21.79
N VAL A 501 7.05 -8.36 21.29
CA VAL A 501 8.28 -8.19 22.09
C VAL A 501 8.75 -6.73 22.06
N PRO A 502 9.64 -6.31 22.98
CA PRO A 502 10.29 -5.00 22.89
C PRO A 502 10.90 -4.78 21.49
N PRO A 503 10.76 -3.57 20.91
CA PRO A 503 11.23 -3.33 19.56
C PRO A 503 12.76 -3.18 19.57
N GLU A 504 13.42 -4.01 18.75
CA GLU A 504 14.86 -4.03 18.55
C GLU A 504 15.17 -4.06 17.05
N THR A 505 16.36 -3.60 16.67
CA THR A 505 16.82 -3.52 15.28
C THR A 505 18.33 -3.70 15.16
N TYR A 506 18.85 -3.61 13.94
CA TYR A 506 20.28 -3.63 13.64
C TYR A 506 20.75 -2.28 13.06
N PRO A 507 22.04 -1.93 13.14
CA PRO A 507 22.59 -0.76 12.45
C PRO A 507 22.32 -0.80 10.94
N ALA A 508 21.96 0.33 10.33
CA ALA A 508 21.59 0.40 8.90
C ALA A 508 22.78 0.19 7.94
N ASN A 509 24.03 0.22 8.43
CA ASN A 509 25.23 0.08 7.61
C ASN A 509 25.70 -1.37 7.41
N ILE A 510 25.20 -2.33 8.17
CA ILE A 510 25.61 -3.73 8.02
C ILE A 510 24.98 -4.33 6.75
N ARG A 511 25.70 -5.21 6.05
CA ARG A 511 25.19 -5.84 4.82
C ARG A 511 24.37 -7.09 5.14
N VAL A 512 23.44 -7.42 4.24
CA VAL A 512 22.68 -8.68 4.24
C VAL A 512 23.38 -9.70 3.32
N PRO A 513 23.55 -10.99 3.73
CA PRO A 513 23.14 -11.57 5.01
C PRO A 513 23.92 -10.98 6.18
N LEU A 514 23.24 -10.91 7.34
CA LEU A 514 23.81 -10.35 8.56
C LEU A 514 25.07 -11.12 9.00
N PRO A 515 26.02 -10.47 9.68
CA PRO A 515 27.11 -11.19 10.36
C PRO A 515 26.53 -12.14 11.42
N THR A 516 27.32 -13.13 11.85
CA THR A 516 26.88 -14.16 12.83
C THR A 516 26.40 -13.58 14.15
N GLU A 517 27.03 -12.49 14.61
CA GLU A 517 26.69 -11.79 15.85
C GLU A 517 26.52 -10.29 15.53
N PRO A 518 25.40 -9.88 14.94
CA PRO A 518 25.15 -8.48 14.62
C PRO A 518 24.89 -7.69 15.90
N LYS A 519 25.34 -6.42 15.93
CA LYS A 519 24.97 -5.50 17.02
C LYS A 519 23.46 -5.30 17.01
N ILE A 520 22.83 -5.40 18.19
CA ILE A 520 21.40 -5.14 18.38
C ILE A 520 21.24 -3.75 19.00
N LEU A 521 20.23 -3.02 18.53
CA LEU A 521 19.84 -1.69 18.99
C LEU A 521 18.41 -1.73 19.51
N SER A 522 18.13 -1.11 20.64
CA SER A 522 16.75 -0.87 21.09
C SER A 522 16.14 0.27 20.28
N VAL A 523 14.87 0.15 19.90
CA VAL A 523 14.13 1.18 19.18
C VAL A 523 13.31 1.99 20.17
N PRO A 524 13.48 3.32 20.25
CA PRO A 524 12.67 4.17 21.13
C PRO A 524 11.19 4.14 20.74
N THR A 525 10.31 4.09 21.74
CA THR A 525 8.85 4.15 21.56
C THR A 525 8.24 5.45 22.07
N ASP A 526 9.03 6.30 22.73
CA ASP A 526 8.61 7.56 23.35
C ASP A 526 8.46 8.71 22.36
N ILE A 527 8.76 8.48 21.08
CA ILE A 527 8.54 9.45 20.00
C ILE A 527 7.06 9.59 19.62
N THR A 528 6.21 8.66 20.06
CA THR A 528 4.76 8.72 19.89
C THR A 528 4.08 8.56 21.25
N PRO A 529 3.06 9.38 21.60
CA PRO A 529 2.34 9.24 22.85
C PRO A 529 1.78 7.82 23.06
N GLU A 530 1.87 7.30 24.28
CA GLU A 530 1.40 5.95 24.63
C GLU A 530 -0.08 5.76 24.28
N GLN A 531 -0.93 6.74 24.57
CA GLN A 531 -2.36 6.70 24.24
C GLN A 531 -2.61 6.51 22.73
N ASN A 532 -1.81 7.18 21.87
CA ASN A 532 -1.94 7.03 20.43
C ASN A 532 -1.51 5.62 19.98
N GLN A 533 -0.50 5.04 20.63
CA GLN A 533 -0.11 3.64 20.38
C GLN A 533 -1.20 2.67 20.83
N GLU A 534 -1.81 2.86 22.01
CA GLU A 534 -2.89 2.01 22.51
C GLU A 534 -4.12 2.03 21.58
N LEU A 535 -4.51 3.22 21.11
CA LEU A 535 -5.61 3.37 20.15
C LEU A 535 -5.25 2.78 18.78
N ALA A 536 -4.03 2.98 18.29
CA ALA A 536 -3.62 2.48 16.98
C ALA A 536 -3.62 0.96 16.86
N TYR A 537 -3.41 0.27 17.99
CA TYR A 537 -3.43 -1.18 18.09
C TYR A 537 -4.71 -1.75 18.71
N ALA A 538 -5.68 -0.90 19.09
CA ALA A 538 -6.83 -1.30 19.91
C ALA A 538 -6.43 -2.10 21.16
N PHE A 539 -5.32 -1.70 21.79
CA PHE A 539 -4.87 -2.28 23.05
C PHE A 539 -5.63 -1.62 24.20
N ASN A 540 -6.38 -2.42 24.98
CA ASN A 540 -7.26 -1.95 26.06
C ASN A 540 -8.26 -0.86 25.64
N SER A 541 -8.60 -0.78 24.35
CA SER A 541 -9.52 0.19 23.77
C SER A 541 -10.29 -0.45 22.62
N ASN A 542 -11.27 0.27 22.04
CA ASN A 542 -11.93 -0.13 20.80
C ASN A 542 -11.20 0.38 19.55
N GLY A 543 -9.97 0.88 19.73
CA GLY A 543 -9.15 1.44 18.68
C GLY A 543 -9.56 2.85 18.26
N GLY A 544 -8.92 3.33 17.20
CA GLY A 544 -9.17 4.64 16.63
C GLY A 544 -8.59 4.80 15.23
N TYR A 545 -8.71 6.02 14.69
CA TYR A 545 -8.14 6.38 13.40
C TYR A 545 -7.22 7.59 13.56
N LYS A 546 -6.06 7.54 12.90
CA LYS A 546 -5.14 8.68 12.91
C LYS A 546 -5.69 9.82 12.08
N VAL A 547 -5.46 11.05 12.54
CA VAL A 547 -5.85 12.25 11.80
C VAL A 547 -5.03 12.32 10.52
N GLN A 548 -5.69 12.19 9.37
CA GLN A 548 -5.00 12.26 8.08
C GLN A 548 -4.55 13.70 7.80
N ASN A 549 -3.42 13.85 7.09
CA ASN A 549 -3.05 15.15 6.54
C ASN A 549 -4.09 15.58 5.49
N LEU A 550 -4.21 16.89 5.26
CA LEU A 550 -5.14 17.43 4.26
C LEU A 550 -4.43 17.85 2.95
N VAL A 551 -3.16 17.50 2.80
CA VAL A 551 -2.39 17.84 1.60
C VAL A 551 -2.81 16.94 0.44
N GLY A 552 -3.18 17.56 -0.69
CA GLY A 552 -3.52 16.83 -1.91
C GLY A 552 -4.94 16.24 -1.96
N LEU A 553 -5.90 16.78 -1.19
CA LEU A 553 -7.29 16.28 -1.17
C LEU A 553 -7.96 16.20 -2.54
N TYR A 554 -7.53 17.03 -3.51
CA TYR A 554 -8.11 17.02 -4.85
C TYR A 554 -7.67 15.81 -5.71
N VAL A 555 -6.63 15.06 -5.30
CA VAL A 555 -6.18 13.82 -5.99
C VAL A 555 -6.34 12.56 -5.14
N THR A 556 -6.99 12.66 -3.97
CA THR A 556 -7.14 11.53 -3.04
C THR A 556 -8.61 11.16 -2.77
N ALA A 557 -9.55 11.75 -3.50
CA ALA A 557 -10.96 11.36 -3.42
C ALA A 557 -11.16 9.87 -3.81
N PRO A 558 -12.13 9.15 -3.20
CA PRO A 558 -13.10 9.62 -2.19
C PRO A 558 -12.52 9.64 -0.76
N TYR A 559 -13.31 10.06 0.25
CA TYR A 559 -12.79 10.34 1.60
C TYR A 559 -13.30 9.38 2.69
N LEU A 560 -12.66 9.49 3.87
CA LEU A 560 -12.68 8.55 5.01
C LEU A 560 -11.94 7.24 4.73
N HIS A 561 -11.58 6.52 5.80
CA HIS A 561 -10.78 5.30 5.72
C HIS A 561 -11.35 4.20 4.81
N ASP A 562 -12.68 4.14 4.66
CA ASP A 562 -13.38 3.17 3.83
C ASP A 562 -13.75 3.72 2.44
N GLY A 563 -13.51 5.02 2.19
CA GLY A 563 -13.87 5.71 0.95
C GLY A 563 -15.37 5.99 0.79
N GLY A 564 -16.17 5.79 1.84
CA GLY A 564 -17.63 5.89 1.78
C GLY A 564 -18.16 7.30 1.48
N ALA A 565 -17.33 8.34 1.63
CA ALA A 565 -17.59 9.71 1.23
C ALA A 565 -17.36 9.93 -0.27
N ALA A 566 -18.31 9.53 -1.11
CA ALA A 566 -18.14 9.63 -2.56
C ALA A 566 -19.37 10.22 -3.26
N ALA A 567 -19.12 10.96 -4.33
CA ALA A 567 -20.12 11.41 -5.29
C ALA A 567 -19.45 11.69 -6.64
N THR A 568 -20.15 11.49 -7.75
CA THR A 568 -19.72 12.08 -9.03
C THR A 568 -20.06 13.58 -9.08
N ALA A 569 -19.47 14.31 -10.02
CA ALA A 569 -19.81 15.72 -10.25
C ALA A 569 -21.30 15.94 -10.61
N THR A 570 -21.94 14.94 -11.21
CA THR A 570 -23.36 14.99 -11.63
C THR A 570 -24.33 14.45 -10.58
N ALA A 571 -23.84 13.91 -9.46
CA ALA A 571 -24.67 13.43 -8.37
C ALA A 571 -25.39 14.58 -7.65
N LEU A 572 -24.81 15.78 -7.66
CA LEU A 572 -25.30 16.96 -6.96
C LEU A 572 -25.65 18.07 -7.97
N GLN A 573 -26.64 18.89 -7.62
CA GLN A 573 -26.95 20.13 -8.34
C GLN A 573 -27.01 21.29 -7.36
N GLN A 574 -26.55 22.46 -7.79
CA GLN A 574 -26.74 23.69 -7.03
C GLN A 574 -28.16 24.22 -7.25
N ASP A 575 -28.85 24.48 -6.15
CA ASP A 575 -30.18 25.07 -6.11
C ASP A 575 -30.11 26.60 -6.20
N ALA A 576 -31.26 27.26 -6.43
CA ALA A 576 -31.33 28.69 -6.68
C ALA A 576 -30.87 29.57 -5.50
N ASP A 577 -30.86 29.01 -4.28
CA ASP A 577 -30.38 29.66 -3.06
C ASP A 577 -28.89 29.38 -2.77
N GLY A 578 -28.19 28.75 -3.71
CA GLY A 578 -26.77 28.40 -3.60
C GLY A 578 -26.49 27.09 -2.84
N SER A 579 -27.49 26.53 -2.13
CA SER A 579 -27.40 25.21 -1.51
C SER A 579 -27.33 24.12 -2.58
N TYR A 580 -27.00 22.86 -2.22
CA TYR A 580 -27.05 21.79 -3.20
C TYR A 580 -27.92 20.64 -2.69
N SER A 581 -28.58 20.01 -3.65
CA SER A 581 -29.41 18.85 -3.48
C SER A 581 -28.88 17.68 -4.32
N VAL A 582 -29.35 16.48 -4.00
CA VAL A 582 -29.02 15.27 -4.78
C VAL A 582 -29.80 15.32 -6.10
N ALA A 583 -29.06 15.46 -7.21
CA ALA A 583 -29.60 15.42 -8.57
C ALA A 583 -29.73 13.98 -9.07
N ASN A 584 -28.72 13.15 -8.78
CA ASN A 584 -28.71 11.74 -9.16
C ASN A 584 -28.33 10.85 -7.96
N PRO A 585 -29.32 10.22 -7.29
CA PRO A 585 -29.06 9.35 -6.15
C PRO A 585 -28.34 8.05 -6.52
N ASP A 586 -28.28 7.67 -7.80
CA ASP A 586 -27.56 6.47 -8.25
C ASP A 586 -26.05 6.74 -8.45
N GLU A 587 -25.59 7.96 -8.20
CA GLU A 587 -24.20 8.40 -8.39
C GLU A 587 -23.52 8.90 -7.09
N ILE A 588 -24.09 8.55 -5.93
CA ILE A 588 -23.62 8.94 -4.60
C ILE A 588 -23.26 7.72 -3.75
N GLY A 589 -22.31 7.89 -2.82
CA GLY A 589 -21.67 6.82 -2.07
C GLY A 589 -20.74 5.96 -2.95
N LEU A 590 -19.99 5.05 -2.34
CA LEU A 590 -19.22 4.04 -3.06
C LEU A 590 -20.12 3.19 -3.97
N ALA A 591 -21.34 2.90 -3.49
CA ALA A 591 -22.34 2.11 -4.20
C ALA A 591 -22.71 2.72 -5.57
N GLY A 592 -22.75 4.05 -5.67
CA GLY A 592 -23.07 4.78 -6.91
C GLY A 592 -21.85 5.25 -7.72
N THR A 593 -20.64 5.17 -7.15
CA THR A 593 -19.39 5.67 -7.74
C THR A 593 -18.45 4.53 -8.15
N LEU A 594 -17.41 4.23 -7.36
CA LEU A 594 -16.35 3.29 -7.69
C LEU A 594 -16.89 1.87 -7.96
N VAL A 595 -17.90 1.41 -7.22
CA VAL A 595 -18.56 0.12 -7.46
C VAL A 595 -19.24 0.07 -8.85
N GLN A 596 -19.64 1.23 -9.39
CA GLN A 596 -20.19 1.37 -10.73
C GLN A 596 -19.14 1.79 -11.77
N ASN A 597 -17.85 1.76 -11.43
CA ASN A 597 -16.75 2.25 -12.27
C ASN A 597 -16.95 3.72 -12.70
N ARG A 598 -17.46 4.55 -11.79
CA ARG A 598 -17.57 6.00 -11.97
C ARG A 598 -16.60 6.70 -11.03
N LYS A 599 -15.78 7.59 -11.58
CA LYS A 599 -14.77 8.34 -10.82
C LYS A 599 -15.48 9.30 -9.83
N PRO A 600 -15.16 9.23 -8.53
CA PRO A 600 -15.60 10.25 -7.57
C PRO A 600 -15.00 11.60 -7.93
N ASP A 601 -15.83 12.64 -7.84
CA ASP A 601 -15.40 14.03 -7.96
C ASP A 601 -14.98 14.56 -6.58
N PRO A 602 -13.78 15.17 -6.44
CA PRO A 602 -13.29 15.67 -5.16
C PRO A 602 -14.21 16.70 -4.49
N GLU A 603 -14.71 17.69 -5.25
CA GLU A 603 -15.57 18.75 -4.72
C GLU A 603 -16.92 18.19 -4.26
N ALA A 604 -17.58 17.39 -5.10
CA ALA A 604 -18.84 16.75 -4.74
C ALA A 604 -18.69 15.81 -3.55
N SER A 605 -17.58 15.06 -3.48
CA SER A 605 -17.30 14.12 -2.38
C SER A 605 -17.00 14.83 -1.06
N LEU A 606 -16.30 15.98 -1.06
CA LEU A 606 -16.15 16.83 0.13
C LEU A 606 -17.48 17.44 0.55
N ARG A 607 -18.33 17.80 -0.42
CA ARG A 607 -19.68 18.29 -0.12
C ARG A 607 -20.54 17.23 0.56
N VAL A 608 -20.44 15.98 0.12
CA VAL A 608 -21.04 14.81 0.81
C VAL A 608 -20.43 14.58 2.19
N LEU A 609 -19.15 14.88 2.40
CA LEU A 609 -18.53 14.79 3.73
C LEU A 609 -19.04 15.84 4.71
N LEU A 610 -19.24 17.08 4.23
CA LEU A 610 -19.52 18.24 5.07
C LEU A 610 -21.02 18.54 5.26
N ASP A 611 -21.90 17.97 4.43
CA ASP A 611 -23.35 18.16 4.52
C ASP A 611 -24.07 16.91 5.05
N ARG A 612 -24.82 17.09 6.13
CA ARG A 612 -25.54 16.03 6.84
C ARG A 612 -26.59 15.32 5.99
N ASN A 613 -27.30 16.06 5.14
CA ASN A 613 -28.37 15.50 4.31
C ASN A 613 -27.78 14.74 3.12
N LEU A 614 -26.76 15.31 2.48
CA LEU A 614 -26.05 14.62 1.39
C LEU A 614 -25.35 13.37 1.92
N ARG A 615 -24.71 13.46 3.10
CA ARG A 615 -24.05 12.32 3.74
C ARG A 615 -25.00 11.19 4.06
N GLN A 616 -26.20 11.51 4.54
CA GLN A 616 -27.21 10.50 4.85
C GLN A 616 -27.59 9.68 3.60
N VAL A 617 -27.69 10.30 2.43
CA VAL A 617 -27.99 9.58 1.18
C VAL A 617 -26.84 8.64 0.79
N ALA A 618 -25.59 9.12 0.85
CA ALA A 618 -24.40 8.30 0.59
C ALA A 618 -24.32 7.07 1.51
N VAL A 619 -24.47 7.28 2.83
CA VAL A 619 -24.45 6.20 3.84
C VAL A 619 -25.59 5.22 3.62
N THR A 620 -26.80 5.70 3.30
CA THR A 620 -27.93 4.83 3.00
C THR A 620 -27.69 3.99 1.75
N ALA A 621 -27.16 4.57 0.66
CA ALA A 621 -26.83 3.85 -0.56
C ALA A 621 -25.76 2.77 -0.30
N ASN A 622 -24.70 3.11 0.46
CA ASN A 622 -23.66 2.16 0.83
C ASN A 622 -24.22 1.01 1.68
N ARG A 623 -25.09 1.31 2.66
CA ARG A 623 -25.71 0.28 3.53
C ARG A 623 -26.70 -0.63 2.83
N GLN A 624 -27.28 -0.19 1.72
CA GLN A 624 -28.16 -1.02 0.89
C GLN A 624 -27.39 -1.95 -0.05
N ASN A 625 -26.09 -1.70 -0.26
CA ASN A 625 -25.24 -2.56 -1.08
C ASN A 625 -24.69 -3.73 -0.23
N PRO A 626 -25.03 -5.00 -0.56
CA PRO A 626 -24.62 -6.16 0.23
C PRO A 626 -23.11 -6.41 0.22
N ASP A 627 -22.41 -6.07 -0.88
CA ASP A 627 -20.96 -6.22 -0.97
C ASP A 627 -20.26 -5.23 -0.03
N LEU A 628 -20.72 -3.98 0.00
CA LEU A 628 -20.19 -2.97 0.92
C LEU A 628 -20.47 -3.31 2.40
N GLN A 629 -21.63 -3.92 2.70
CA GLN A 629 -21.89 -4.44 4.05
C GLN A 629 -20.99 -5.61 4.43
N MET A 630 -20.62 -6.46 3.46
CA MET A 630 -19.70 -7.58 3.69
C MET A 630 -18.28 -7.12 4.04
N ILE A 631 -17.82 -6.02 3.45
CA ILE A 631 -16.48 -5.45 3.68
C ILE A 631 -16.47 -4.36 4.75
N HIS A 632 -17.62 -4.10 5.38
CA HIS A 632 -17.79 -3.02 6.35
C HIS A 632 -17.40 -1.63 5.81
N ALA A 633 -17.86 -1.26 4.62
CA ALA A 633 -17.69 0.09 4.07
C ALA A 633 -19.05 0.80 4.04
N ASP A 634 -19.21 1.91 4.76
CA ASP A 634 -20.48 2.65 4.79
C ASP A 634 -20.34 4.17 4.74
N GLY A 635 -19.16 4.74 5.01
CA GLY A 635 -18.93 6.16 5.05
C GLY A 635 -19.56 6.85 6.27
N SER A 636 -19.86 6.15 7.35
CA SER A 636 -20.36 6.79 8.57
C SER A 636 -19.25 7.55 9.32
N GLY A 637 -19.65 8.37 10.30
CA GLY A 637 -18.77 9.12 11.19
C GLY A 637 -18.25 10.44 10.63
N HIS A 638 -17.23 10.98 11.32
CA HIS A 638 -16.65 12.29 11.06
C HIS A 638 -17.74 13.39 11.03
N GLU A 639 -18.55 13.45 12.09
CA GLU A 639 -19.76 14.29 12.17
C GLU A 639 -19.47 15.79 12.41
N TYR A 640 -18.55 16.36 11.64
CA TYR A 640 -18.18 17.78 11.62
C TYR A 640 -18.79 18.44 10.39
N TRP A 641 -19.84 19.24 10.61
CA TRP A 641 -20.73 19.68 9.55
C TRP A 641 -20.55 21.14 9.23
N VAL A 642 -20.61 21.45 7.94
CA VAL A 642 -20.62 22.82 7.41
C VAL A 642 -21.87 22.95 6.56
N ASP A 643 -23.02 22.94 7.22
CA ASP A 643 -24.35 23.04 6.62
C ASP A 643 -25.20 24.12 7.34
N ALA A 644 -26.41 24.36 6.82
CA ALA A 644 -27.32 25.37 7.38
C ALA A 644 -27.71 25.08 8.85
N ARG A 645 -27.71 23.81 9.28
CA ARG A 645 -28.02 23.43 10.67
C ARG A 645 -26.84 23.69 11.61
N ALA A 646 -25.62 23.64 11.10
CA ALA A 646 -24.41 24.05 11.79
C ALA A 646 -24.17 25.57 11.75
N GLY A 647 -25.03 26.33 11.06
CA GLY A 647 -24.99 27.79 11.02
C GLY A 647 -24.12 28.37 9.90
N PHE A 648 -23.74 27.56 8.90
CA PHE A 648 -22.95 27.98 7.75
C PHE A 648 -23.81 28.20 6.51
N SER A 649 -23.46 29.21 5.72
CA SER A 649 -24.09 29.45 4.41
C SER A 649 -23.56 28.51 3.33
N PRO A 650 -24.27 28.34 2.19
CA PRO A 650 -23.73 27.60 1.05
C PRO A 650 -22.43 28.20 0.51
N GLU A 651 -22.28 29.52 0.59
CA GLU A 651 -21.05 30.23 0.23
C GLU A 651 -19.89 29.86 1.17
N ASP A 652 -20.14 29.74 2.48
CA ASP A 652 -19.14 29.30 3.46
C ASP A 652 -18.67 27.87 3.17
N GLN A 653 -19.59 26.96 2.88
CA GLN A 653 -19.25 25.58 2.54
C GLN A 653 -18.43 25.52 1.24
N THR A 654 -18.81 26.28 0.22
CA THR A 654 -18.08 26.35 -1.05
C THR A 654 -16.67 26.91 -0.83
N ALA A 655 -16.54 28.01 -0.06
CA ALA A 655 -15.25 28.59 0.27
C ALA A 655 -14.35 27.62 1.04
N LEU A 656 -14.91 26.87 2.00
CA LEU A 656 -14.17 25.83 2.71
C LEU A 656 -13.68 24.72 1.77
N ILE A 657 -14.54 24.22 0.87
CA ILE A 657 -14.16 23.15 -0.06
C ILE A 657 -13.04 23.62 -1.00
N GLN A 658 -13.16 24.82 -1.57
CA GLN A 658 -12.10 25.37 -2.43
C GLN A 658 -10.81 25.60 -1.65
N PHE A 659 -10.88 26.02 -0.38
CA PHE A 659 -9.72 26.07 0.51
C PHE A 659 -9.09 24.69 0.71
N LEU A 660 -9.87 23.66 1.04
CA LEU A 660 -9.40 22.29 1.26
C LEU A 660 -8.75 21.68 0.01
N LEU A 661 -9.33 21.89 -1.16
CA LEU A 661 -8.79 21.38 -2.44
C LEU A 661 -7.50 22.08 -2.85
N ALA A 662 -7.30 23.33 -2.42
CA ALA A 662 -6.11 24.13 -2.69
C ALA A 662 -4.97 23.90 -1.69
N ILE A 663 -5.12 23.04 -0.68
CA ILE A 663 -4.04 22.72 0.28
C ILE A 663 -2.95 21.90 -0.43
N ASP A 664 -1.74 22.47 -0.44
CA ASP A 664 -0.48 21.85 -0.87
C ASP A 664 0.60 21.98 0.23
N ASP A 665 1.86 21.72 -0.10
CA ASP A 665 2.99 21.77 0.85
C ASP A 665 3.41 23.21 1.26
N GLU A 666 2.98 24.24 0.52
CA GLU A 666 3.19 25.67 0.82
C GLU A 666 1.89 26.46 0.59
N PRO A 667 0.86 26.24 1.43
CA PRO A 667 -0.47 26.75 1.14
C PRO A 667 -0.47 28.28 1.13
N THR A 668 -1.08 28.84 0.09
CA THR A 668 -1.15 30.29 -0.13
C THR A 668 -1.77 31.04 1.07
N ILE A 669 -2.73 30.41 1.75
CA ILE A 669 -3.37 30.91 2.96
C ILE A 669 -3.26 29.84 4.06
N LEU A 670 -2.64 30.19 5.18
CA LEU A 670 -2.66 29.39 6.41
C LEU A 670 -3.64 30.00 7.44
N PRO A 671 -4.62 29.25 7.96
CA PRO A 671 -5.49 29.71 9.05
C PRO A 671 -4.67 30.14 10.28
N GLU A 672 -5.11 31.18 11.00
CA GLU A 672 -4.37 31.70 12.16
C GLU A 672 -4.18 30.64 13.26
N ALA A 673 -5.21 29.82 13.50
CA ALA A 673 -5.14 28.69 14.44
C ALA A 673 -4.07 27.66 14.08
N VAL A 674 -3.74 27.51 12.78
CA VAL A 674 -2.71 26.60 12.28
C VAL A 674 -1.31 27.23 12.39
N ARG A 675 -1.20 28.55 12.21
CA ARG A 675 0.07 29.29 12.32
C ARG A 675 0.69 29.25 13.72
N VAL A 676 -0.14 29.38 14.77
CA VAL A 676 0.34 29.43 16.16
C VAL A 676 1.00 28.11 16.60
N GLU A 677 0.63 26.99 16.00
CA GLU A 677 1.30 25.70 16.20
C GLU A 677 2.51 25.50 15.28
N ALA A 678 2.45 25.96 14.03
CA ALA A 678 3.56 25.90 13.09
C ALA A 678 4.78 26.74 13.52
N ASP A 679 4.56 27.84 14.25
CA ASP A 679 5.62 28.71 14.80
C ASP A 679 6.12 28.26 16.20
N ARG A 680 5.60 27.15 16.76
CA ARG A 680 6.22 26.57 17.95
C ARG A 680 7.57 25.97 17.51
N PRO A 681 8.69 26.32 18.15
CA PRO A 681 9.94 25.60 17.92
C PRO A 681 9.67 24.13 18.23
N GLU A 682 10.08 23.23 17.33
CA GLU A 682 9.93 21.77 17.45
C GLU A 682 10.15 21.33 18.91
N SER A 683 9.05 21.10 19.64
CA SER A 683 9.12 20.66 21.03
C SER A 683 9.32 19.15 21.07
N SER A 684 10.38 18.69 20.41
CA SER A 684 10.94 17.35 20.54
C SER A 684 12.47 17.36 20.57
N ALA A 685 13.11 18.54 20.58
CA ALA A 685 14.49 18.69 21.05
C ALA A 685 14.54 18.60 22.59
N VAL A 686 14.19 17.44 23.15
CA VAL A 686 14.77 17.07 24.45
C VAL A 686 16.26 16.94 24.18
N SER A 687 17.04 17.91 24.69
CA SER A 687 18.48 17.85 24.69
C SER A 687 18.94 16.44 25.07
N VAL A 688 19.59 15.75 24.13
CA VAL A 688 20.10 14.37 24.30
C VAL A 688 21.15 14.29 25.43
N SER A 689 21.59 15.44 25.96
CA SER A 689 22.45 15.54 27.14
C SER A 689 21.86 14.94 28.44
N GLY A 690 20.56 14.58 28.47
CA GLY A 690 19.88 14.14 29.69
C GLY A 690 19.81 12.62 29.97
N LEU A 691 20.22 11.75 29.03
CA LEU A 691 19.95 10.30 29.11
C LEU A 691 21.16 9.39 29.38
N LEU A 692 22.25 9.95 29.90
CA LEU A 692 23.36 9.15 30.46
C LEU A 692 23.66 9.61 31.88
N ASN A 693 22.84 9.15 32.82
CA ASN A 693 23.19 8.87 34.21
C ASN A 693 22.51 7.59 34.65
#